data_AF-A0A8J7A346-F1
#
_entry.id   AF-A0A8J7A346-F1
#
_cell.length_a   1.000
_cell.length_b   1.000
_cell.length_c   1.000
_cell.angle_alpha   90.00
_cell.angle_beta   90.00
_cell.angle_gamma   90.00
#
_symmetry.space_group_name_H-M   'P 1'
#
loop_
_entity.id
_entity.type
_entity.pdbx_description
1 polymer ?
#
loop_
_entity_poly.entity_id
_entity_poly.type
_entity_poly.pdbx_seq_one_letter_code
_entity_poly.pdbx_strand_id
1 'polypeptide(L)'
;MAKGFGTIKPKRKYSDRDYINLLYKLIKLATDNSQKPQAVYTLLRLNLDILDNKFGLLLSEWEKAKLSAAPLKFKRDVASFIVNLSNLIKDFPHSNKIHIEIAITGYEIALTAFNREEFPKEWADTQNNLGTAYLYRISGNRPQNLDNAILKFQNALIVRNRNSFPEQWAITQINLGAAYTEQIHGNIFENREQAIKAYENALTVLTKEKNPRYWALAYNNLGNAYCQRIKGDTNKNIEQAIVYYKNALEIFKFDRFPEDWAMTKNNLGLAYEKLNSGKPSINLELAIANYESALKIYTYELFPKDWAMLQNNLGNAYCERTEGDRSVNIKKAIAAYKSALKVYTYEAFPLEWSQVQNDLGTACIVEGQIIQGLHIDYERIDESFYISAINEAIGCFRLALKVRTTTTNPAQCYQTACNLGHTGFLTGYLIADYWREAIEGYGIAIEAVETSRSWVNSESRRQEILEQSIGIYENMVQACINGGQIEKAFEYSERSRSKLLVDLMASYNLFEGDEIPPKLQELLQQYEELQQQIDQERQSHKSENSRSDTRAIWEERNQKIIFLETQKQQVWENIRREDPVLAGEIQVNPLKLSEIQKLIDQTNTAILSFYTTNSDTHIFVVQQNKITLHTCIGQGLDILQGWIEQNWLLPYRDEPKKWQTQINSILRELAERLQISELISEHLQGIEELILVPHLLLHQIPFTALPTGEYQEYLGDKFLIRYTPSCQILEFCQQRDTVDKMSLQYGTVEDAEDNLPCAR
;
A
#
# COMPACT_ATOMS: atom_id res chain seq x y z
N MET A 1 27.86 -25.45 -11.24
CA MET A 1 28.56 -25.10 -12.49
C MET A 1 27.70 -24.13 -13.29
N ALA A 2 27.98 -22.84 -13.18
CA ALA A 2 27.30 -21.77 -13.90
C ALA A 2 27.77 -21.75 -15.37
N LYS A 3 26.85 -21.88 -16.32
CA LYS A 3 27.12 -21.65 -17.74
C LYS A 3 26.56 -20.29 -18.16
N GLY A 4 27.46 -19.33 -18.28
CA GLY A 4 27.52 -18.34 -19.36
C GLY A 4 26.38 -17.31 -19.46
N PHE A 5 26.47 -16.23 -18.68
CA PHE A 5 26.01 -14.94 -19.17
C PHE A 5 26.93 -14.54 -20.33
N GLY A 6 26.37 -14.52 -21.54
CA GLY A 6 27.07 -14.07 -22.73
C GLY A 6 27.52 -12.62 -22.57
N THR A 7 28.83 -12.43 -22.58
CA THR A 7 29.57 -11.18 -22.81
C THR A 7 28.79 -10.14 -23.65
N ILE A 8 28.59 -8.94 -23.09
CA ILE A 8 28.08 -7.77 -23.82
C ILE A 8 29.06 -7.48 -24.96
N LYS A 9 28.67 -7.81 -26.20
CA LYS A 9 29.42 -7.36 -27.39
C LYS A 9 29.44 -5.83 -27.41
N PRO A 10 30.57 -5.18 -27.72
CA PRO A 10 30.61 -3.73 -27.87
C PRO A 10 29.58 -3.29 -28.92
N LYS A 11 28.74 -2.29 -28.58
CA LYS A 11 27.77 -1.70 -29.52
C LYS A 11 28.53 -1.26 -30.79
N ARG A 12 28.18 -1.87 -31.92
CA ARG A 12 28.71 -1.47 -33.23
C ARG A 12 28.36 0.01 -33.43
N LYS A 13 29.34 0.86 -33.72
CA LYS A 13 29.08 2.26 -34.06
C LYS A 13 28.53 2.31 -35.48
N TYR A 14 27.28 2.74 -35.63
CA TYR A 14 26.60 2.89 -36.90
C TYR A 14 26.69 4.34 -37.41
N SER A 15 27.02 4.50 -38.68
CA SER A 15 27.01 5.80 -39.37
C SER A 15 25.59 6.17 -39.80
N ASP A 16 25.28 7.46 -40.00
CA ASP A 16 23.95 7.89 -40.47
C ASP A 16 23.54 7.22 -41.79
N ARG A 17 24.53 6.87 -42.62
CA ARG A 17 24.34 6.12 -43.86
C ARG A 17 23.81 4.71 -43.61
N ASP A 18 24.17 4.06 -42.52
CA ASP A 18 23.68 2.73 -42.15
C ASP A 18 22.20 2.76 -41.75
N TYR A 19 21.80 3.76 -40.95
CA TYR A 19 20.41 4.01 -40.58
C TYR A 19 19.55 4.33 -41.81
N ILE A 20 20.02 5.23 -42.68
CA ILE A 20 19.31 5.59 -43.92
C ILE A 20 19.19 4.39 -44.86
N ASN A 21 20.23 3.57 -45.00
CA ASN A 21 20.18 2.35 -45.81
C ASN A 21 19.19 1.33 -45.24
N LEU A 22 19.14 1.15 -43.91
CA LEU A 22 18.16 0.29 -43.27
C LEU A 22 16.73 0.83 -43.50
N LEU A 23 16.53 2.13 -43.32
CA LEU A 23 15.25 2.80 -43.58
C LEU A 23 14.80 2.57 -45.02
N TYR A 24 15.66 2.76 -46.03
CA TYR A 24 15.32 2.47 -47.43
C TYR A 24 15.01 0.99 -47.71
N LYS A 25 15.73 0.06 -47.07
CA LYS A 25 15.44 -1.37 -47.18
C LYS A 25 14.09 -1.73 -46.56
N LEU A 26 13.80 -1.21 -45.37
CA LEU A 26 12.50 -1.36 -44.70
C LEU A 26 11.39 -0.73 -45.53
N ILE A 27 11.64 0.45 -46.12
CA ILE A 27 10.73 1.12 -47.05
C ILE A 27 10.36 0.19 -48.20
N LYS A 28 11.37 -0.32 -48.90
CA LYS A 28 11.17 -1.20 -50.05
C LYS A 28 10.44 -2.48 -49.65
N LEU A 29 10.86 -3.14 -48.57
CA LEU A 29 10.30 -4.42 -48.14
C LEU A 29 8.85 -4.32 -47.67
N ALA A 30 8.49 -3.28 -46.91
CA ALA A 30 7.11 -3.09 -46.47
C ALA A 30 6.18 -2.60 -47.59
N THR A 31 6.74 -2.01 -48.66
CA THR A 31 5.99 -1.70 -49.90
C THR A 31 5.63 -2.97 -50.67
N ASP A 32 6.58 -3.91 -50.81
CA ASP A 32 6.41 -5.13 -51.60
C ASP A 32 5.64 -6.25 -50.85
N ASN A 33 5.60 -6.21 -49.51
CA ASN A 33 5.08 -7.30 -48.67
C ASN A 33 4.03 -6.86 -47.63
N SER A 34 3.17 -5.88 -47.95
CA SER A 34 2.12 -5.39 -47.03
C SER A 34 1.19 -6.49 -46.46
N GLN A 35 1.14 -7.67 -47.09
CA GLN A 35 0.38 -8.85 -46.64
C GLN A 35 1.24 -9.99 -46.06
N LYS A 36 2.58 -9.86 -45.97
CA LYS A 36 3.51 -10.90 -45.49
C LYS A 36 4.59 -10.31 -44.56
N PRO A 37 4.28 -10.11 -43.27
CA PRO A 37 5.17 -9.41 -42.32
C PRO A 37 6.48 -10.15 -42.01
N GLN A 38 6.56 -11.47 -42.27
CA GLN A 38 7.75 -12.28 -41.95
C GLN A 38 9.05 -11.72 -42.54
N ALA A 39 9.04 -11.20 -43.77
CA ALA A 39 10.26 -10.66 -44.40
C ALA A 39 10.75 -9.38 -43.71
N VAL A 40 9.82 -8.53 -43.27
CA VAL A 40 10.13 -7.33 -42.48
C VAL A 40 10.62 -7.73 -41.10
N TYR A 41 9.97 -8.70 -40.44
CA TYR A 41 10.40 -9.21 -39.13
C TYR A 41 11.78 -9.88 -39.17
N THR A 42 12.11 -10.62 -40.24
CA THR A 42 13.46 -11.14 -40.43
C THR A 42 14.49 -10.02 -40.52
N LEU A 43 14.19 -8.95 -41.26
CA LEU A 43 15.10 -7.81 -41.38
C LEU A 43 15.24 -7.04 -40.05
N LEU A 44 14.13 -6.78 -39.34
CA LEU A 44 14.16 -6.15 -38.02
C LEU A 44 14.98 -6.98 -37.03
N ARG A 45 14.78 -8.30 -36.98
CA ARG A 45 15.54 -9.21 -36.11
C ARG A 45 17.03 -9.17 -36.36
N LEU A 46 17.46 -9.00 -37.61
CA LEU A 46 18.87 -8.91 -38.00
C LEU A 46 19.51 -7.54 -37.70
N ASN A 47 18.71 -6.51 -37.38
CA ASN A 47 19.18 -5.13 -37.18
C ASN A 47 18.65 -4.51 -35.87
N LEU A 48 18.37 -5.33 -34.85
CA LEU A 48 17.85 -4.87 -33.55
C LEU A 48 18.76 -3.84 -32.87
N ASP A 49 20.05 -3.87 -33.17
CA ASP A 49 21.06 -2.97 -32.63
C ASP A 49 21.10 -1.59 -33.32
N ILE A 50 20.49 -1.45 -34.50
CA ILE A 50 20.28 -0.16 -35.20
C ILE A 50 18.93 0.48 -34.82
N LEU A 51 17.94 -0.30 -34.35
CA LEU A 51 16.62 0.20 -33.95
C LEU A 51 16.67 0.89 -32.58
N ASP A 52 17.41 1.99 -32.49
CA ASP A 52 17.60 2.81 -31.29
C ASP A 52 16.91 4.18 -31.40
N ASN A 53 17.06 5.03 -30.38
CA ASN A 53 16.48 6.39 -30.39
C ASN A 53 17.00 7.25 -31.56
N LYS A 54 18.21 6.99 -32.06
CA LYS A 54 18.78 7.71 -33.20
C LYS A 54 18.05 7.35 -34.50
N PHE A 55 17.58 6.12 -34.65
CA PHE A 55 16.71 5.74 -35.77
C PHE A 55 15.40 6.55 -35.78
N GLY A 56 14.77 6.75 -34.61
CA GLY A 56 13.56 7.59 -34.49
C GLY A 56 13.81 9.06 -34.87
N LEU A 57 14.92 9.65 -34.39
CA LEU A 57 15.32 11.01 -34.75
C LEU A 57 15.59 11.16 -36.25
N LEU A 58 16.34 10.22 -36.84
CA LEU A 58 16.63 10.21 -38.27
C LEU A 58 15.37 10.02 -39.13
N LEU A 59 14.37 9.29 -38.64
CA LEU A 59 13.07 9.18 -39.31
C LEU A 59 12.37 10.54 -39.37
N SER A 60 12.43 11.33 -38.29
CA SER A 60 11.88 12.69 -38.24
C SER A 60 12.64 13.66 -39.14
N GLU A 61 13.98 13.61 -39.14
CA GLU A 61 14.79 14.45 -40.03
C GLU A 61 14.60 14.11 -41.50
N TRP A 62 14.52 12.81 -41.83
CA TRP A 62 14.23 12.32 -43.18
C TRP A 62 12.87 12.82 -43.66
N GLU A 63 11.85 12.81 -42.80
CA GLU A 63 10.54 13.34 -43.13
C GLU A 63 10.58 14.84 -43.42
N LYS A 64 11.14 15.65 -42.52
CA LYS A 64 11.25 17.11 -42.71
C LYS A 64 11.94 17.45 -44.03
N ALA A 65 12.98 16.69 -44.39
CA ALA A 65 13.73 16.88 -45.62
C ALA A 65 12.96 16.46 -46.89
N LYS A 66 11.96 15.55 -46.79
CA LYS A 66 11.23 14.99 -47.94
C LYS A 66 9.81 15.50 -48.09
N LEU A 67 9.14 15.92 -47.03
CA LEU A 67 7.72 16.30 -47.04
C LEU A 67 7.47 17.80 -47.04
N SER A 68 8.44 18.65 -46.65
CA SER A 68 8.24 20.10 -46.53
C SER A 68 7.79 20.84 -47.81
N ALA A 69 7.99 20.26 -49.01
CA ALA A 69 7.54 20.84 -50.29
C ALA A 69 6.91 19.81 -51.28
N ALA A 70 6.56 18.61 -50.83
CA ALA A 70 6.09 17.55 -51.72
C ALA A 70 4.59 17.64 -52.10
N PRO A 71 4.17 17.14 -53.27
CA PRO A 71 2.75 17.05 -53.65
C PRO A 71 1.92 16.23 -52.67
N LEU A 72 0.65 16.59 -52.51
CA LEU A 72 -0.27 15.97 -51.54
C LEU A 72 -0.35 14.44 -51.66
N LYS A 73 -0.39 13.91 -52.90
CA LYS A 73 -0.39 12.47 -53.17
C LYS A 73 0.87 11.79 -52.64
N PHE A 74 2.04 12.39 -52.85
CA PHE A 74 3.31 11.87 -52.35
C PHE A 74 3.37 11.91 -50.82
N LYS A 75 2.88 12.99 -50.19
CA LYS A 75 2.76 13.09 -48.73
C LYS A 75 1.88 11.97 -48.16
N ARG A 76 0.73 11.70 -48.79
CA ARG A 76 -0.19 10.62 -48.38
C ARG A 76 0.48 9.24 -48.48
N ASP A 77 1.15 8.95 -49.58
CA ASP A 77 1.79 7.65 -49.81
C ASP A 77 2.92 7.40 -48.80
N VAL A 78 3.75 8.42 -48.53
CA VAL A 78 4.82 8.36 -47.53
C VAL A 78 4.25 8.22 -46.10
N ALA A 79 3.22 8.96 -45.75
CA ALA A 79 2.60 8.86 -44.43
C ALA A 79 1.95 7.48 -44.19
N SER A 80 1.27 6.93 -45.21
CA SER A 80 0.68 5.59 -45.16
C SER A 80 1.76 4.52 -44.93
N PHE A 81 2.89 4.70 -45.60
CA PHE A 81 4.06 3.86 -45.42
C PHE A 81 4.59 3.92 -43.97
N ILE A 82 4.77 5.12 -43.42
CA ILE A 82 5.30 5.30 -42.06
C ILE A 82 4.38 4.66 -41.03
N VAL A 83 3.05 4.77 -41.18
CA VAL A 83 2.07 4.10 -40.30
C VAL A 83 2.23 2.59 -40.36
N ASN A 84 2.36 2.01 -41.55
CA ASN A 84 2.54 0.56 -41.70
C ASN A 84 3.85 0.07 -41.09
N LEU A 85 4.95 0.78 -41.30
CA LEU A 85 6.23 0.45 -40.68
C LEU A 85 6.13 0.54 -39.15
N SER A 86 5.49 1.59 -38.63
CA SER A 86 5.30 1.81 -37.19
C SER A 86 4.46 0.69 -36.55
N ASN A 87 3.40 0.22 -37.24
CA ASN A 87 2.62 -0.95 -36.80
C ASN A 87 3.51 -2.20 -36.71
N LEU A 88 4.31 -2.48 -37.75
CA LEU A 88 5.19 -3.65 -37.79
C LEU A 88 6.30 -3.59 -36.72
N ILE A 89 6.85 -2.42 -36.44
CA ILE A 89 7.85 -2.24 -35.38
C ILE A 89 7.21 -2.45 -34.01
N LYS A 90 6.02 -1.87 -33.78
CA LYS A 90 5.27 -2.01 -32.52
C LYS A 90 4.87 -3.47 -32.26
N ASP A 91 4.38 -4.18 -33.28
CA ASP A 91 3.88 -5.56 -33.20
C ASP A 91 5.00 -6.62 -33.34
N PHE A 92 6.27 -6.20 -33.42
CA PHE A 92 7.41 -7.10 -33.54
C PHE A 92 7.52 -8.02 -32.31
N PRO A 93 7.66 -9.35 -32.45
CA PRO A 93 7.83 -10.25 -31.32
C PRO A 93 9.07 -9.88 -30.49
N HIS A 94 8.93 -9.73 -29.17
CA HIS A 94 9.93 -9.13 -28.27
C HIS A 94 10.07 -7.59 -28.40
N SER A 95 8.97 -6.92 -28.78
CA SER A 95 8.88 -5.46 -28.76
C SER A 95 9.34 -4.91 -27.41
N ASN A 96 10.35 -4.05 -27.44
CA ASN A 96 10.91 -3.42 -26.24
C ASN A 96 10.46 -1.95 -26.17
N LYS A 97 10.79 -1.27 -25.07
CA LYS A 97 10.49 0.15 -24.84
C LYS A 97 10.82 1.04 -26.06
N ILE A 98 11.92 0.76 -26.76
CA ILE A 98 12.40 1.58 -27.88
C ILE A 98 11.49 1.44 -29.11
N HIS A 99 10.97 0.25 -29.39
CA HIS A 99 10.06 0.02 -30.52
C HIS A 99 8.75 0.82 -30.38
N ILE A 100 8.22 0.96 -29.16
CA ILE A 100 7.05 1.81 -28.89
C ILE A 100 7.38 3.29 -29.17
N GLU A 101 8.53 3.81 -28.72
CA GLU A 101 8.92 5.20 -28.99
C GLU A 101 9.11 5.48 -30.49
N ILE A 102 9.71 4.55 -31.24
CA ILE A 102 9.84 4.66 -32.69
C ILE A 102 8.47 4.68 -33.35
N ALA A 103 7.54 3.82 -32.92
CA ALA A 103 6.18 3.80 -33.47
C ALA A 103 5.41 5.09 -33.16
N ILE A 104 5.50 5.61 -31.93
CA ILE A 104 4.91 6.91 -31.55
C ILE A 104 5.45 8.01 -32.46
N THR A 105 6.76 8.09 -32.62
CA THR A 105 7.42 9.07 -33.50
C THR A 105 6.90 8.95 -34.94
N GLY A 106 6.78 7.72 -35.46
CA GLY A 106 6.25 7.48 -36.80
C GLY A 106 4.79 7.90 -36.96
N TYR A 107 3.92 7.63 -35.98
CA TYR A 107 2.52 8.09 -36.03
C TYR A 107 2.40 9.61 -35.94
N GLU A 108 3.18 10.27 -35.07
CA GLU A 108 3.22 11.73 -34.95
C GLU A 108 3.66 12.37 -36.27
N ILE A 109 4.68 11.80 -36.91
CA ILE A 109 5.11 12.22 -38.25
C ILE A 109 3.99 12.05 -39.28
N ALA A 110 3.33 10.88 -39.31
CA ALA A 110 2.25 10.63 -40.26
C ALA A 110 1.07 11.61 -40.08
N LEU A 111 0.79 12.05 -38.84
CA LEU A 111 -0.25 13.04 -38.52
C LEU A 111 0.09 14.47 -38.98
N THR A 112 1.33 14.75 -39.40
CA THR A 112 1.66 16.03 -40.07
C THR A 112 1.13 16.08 -41.52
N ALA A 113 0.98 14.91 -42.14
CA ALA A 113 0.47 14.76 -43.51
C ALA A 113 -1.00 14.33 -43.54
N PHE A 114 -1.43 13.46 -42.62
CA PHE A 114 -2.84 13.11 -42.44
C PHE A 114 -3.50 14.12 -41.52
N ASN A 115 -4.42 14.93 -42.05
CA ASN A 115 -5.27 15.82 -41.26
C ASN A 115 -6.75 15.41 -41.40
N ARG A 116 -7.58 15.90 -40.48
CA ARG A 116 -9.00 15.53 -40.38
C ARG A 116 -9.81 15.94 -41.62
N GLU A 117 -9.44 17.01 -42.31
CA GLU A 117 -10.22 17.57 -43.42
C GLU A 117 -9.93 16.85 -44.74
N GLU A 118 -8.65 16.67 -45.06
CA GLU A 118 -8.21 16.09 -46.34
C GLU A 118 -8.13 14.56 -46.29
N PHE A 119 -7.79 13.99 -45.13
CA PHE A 119 -7.59 12.55 -44.94
C PHE A 119 -8.28 12.02 -43.66
N PRO A 120 -9.61 12.21 -43.51
CA PRO A 120 -10.31 11.91 -42.27
C PRO A 120 -10.12 10.47 -41.79
N LYS A 121 -10.14 9.50 -42.72
CA LYS A 121 -10.00 8.07 -42.41
C LYS A 121 -8.59 7.75 -41.93
N GLU A 122 -7.56 8.07 -42.71
CA GLU A 122 -6.17 7.81 -42.38
C GLU A 122 -5.74 8.56 -41.10
N TRP A 123 -6.24 9.77 -40.89
CA TRP A 123 -6.05 10.52 -39.66
C TRP A 123 -6.63 9.77 -38.46
N ALA A 124 -7.89 9.33 -38.53
CA ALA A 124 -8.54 8.61 -37.43
C ALA A 124 -7.89 7.25 -37.15
N ASP A 125 -7.46 6.54 -38.20
CA ASP A 125 -6.73 5.28 -38.07
C ASP A 125 -5.39 5.49 -37.37
N THR A 126 -4.67 6.54 -37.73
CA THR A 126 -3.38 6.90 -37.11
C THR A 126 -3.55 7.37 -35.67
N GLN A 127 -4.60 8.15 -35.36
CA GLN A 127 -4.95 8.55 -34.00
C GLN A 127 -5.22 7.32 -33.12
N ASN A 128 -6.01 6.35 -33.61
CA ASN A 128 -6.25 5.11 -32.87
C ASN A 128 -4.94 4.34 -32.61
N ASN A 129 -4.06 4.21 -33.61
CA ASN A 129 -2.80 3.48 -33.45
C ASN A 129 -1.84 4.19 -32.49
N LEU A 130 -1.78 5.52 -32.54
CA LEU A 130 -1.03 6.34 -31.60
C LEU A 130 -1.59 6.21 -30.17
N GLY A 131 -2.93 6.19 -30.01
CA GLY A 131 -3.57 5.93 -28.73
C GLY A 131 -3.17 4.56 -28.16
N THR A 132 -3.16 3.51 -28.99
CA THR A 132 -2.67 2.19 -28.60
C THR A 132 -1.19 2.21 -28.21
N ALA A 133 -0.35 2.98 -28.92
CA ALA A 133 1.06 3.09 -28.58
C ALA A 133 1.26 3.78 -27.22
N TYR A 134 0.52 4.85 -26.91
CA TYR A 134 0.53 5.47 -25.57
C TYR A 134 -0.03 4.54 -24.49
N LEU A 135 -1.08 3.77 -24.79
CA LEU A 135 -1.64 2.78 -23.86
C LEU A 135 -0.61 1.73 -23.46
N TYR A 136 0.35 1.38 -24.33
CA TYR A 136 1.42 0.44 -24.02
C TYR A 136 2.79 1.10 -23.77
N ARG A 137 2.84 2.43 -23.69
CA ARG A 137 4.08 3.18 -23.46
C ARG A 137 4.51 3.08 -22.00
N ILE A 138 5.70 2.52 -21.80
CA ILE A 138 6.35 2.34 -20.49
C ILE A 138 7.24 3.55 -20.14
N SER A 139 7.72 4.31 -21.14
CA SER A 139 8.52 5.51 -20.91
C SER A 139 7.68 6.69 -20.40
N GLY A 140 8.26 7.49 -19.50
CA GLY A 140 7.64 8.73 -19.03
C GLY A 140 6.53 8.50 -18.01
N ASN A 141 5.76 9.55 -17.71
CA ASN A 141 4.68 9.49 -16.73
C ASN A 141 3.50 8.64 -17.26
N ARG A 142 3.21 7.52 -16.59
CA ARG A 142 2.18 6.55 -17.01
C ARG A 142 0.76 7.13 -17.01
N PRO A 143 0.29 7.84 -15.95
CA PRO A 143 -0.98 8.56 -16.00
C PRO A 143 -1.12 9.48 -17.22
N GLN A 144 -0.10 10.29 -17.51
CA GLN A 144 -0.09 11.17 -18.67
C GLN A 144 -0.13 10.40 -20.00
N ASN A 145 0.55 9.25 -20.08
CA ASN A 145 0.46 8.37 -21.24
C ASN A 145 -0.99 7.85 -21.42
N LEU A 146 -1.68 7.49 -20.34
CA LEU A 146 -3.08 7.05 -20.40
C LEU A 146 -4.02 8.19 -20.81
N ASP A 147 -3.81 9.40 -20.31
CA ASP A 147 -4.57 10.59 -20.75
C ASP A 147 -4.36 10.87 -22.24
N ASN A 148 -3.10 10.79 -22.70
CA ASN A 148 -2.79 10.90 -24.11
C ASN A 148 -3.49 9.80 -24.91
N ALA A 149 -3.49 8.55 -24.45
CA ALA A 149 -4.17 7.44 -25.12
C ALA A 149 -5.67 7.71 -25.26
N ILE A 150 -6.35 8.09 -24.16
CA ILE A 150 -7.77 8.44 -24.13
C ILE A 150 -8.05 9.57 -25.13
N LEU A 151 -7.26 10.64 -25.10
CA LEU A 151 -7.41 11.77 -26.03
C LEU A 151 -7.29 11.33 -27.49
N LYS A 152 -6.30 10.49 -27.84
CA LYS A 152 -6.14 10.02 -29.21
C LYS A 152 -7.29 9.08 -29.64
N PHE A 153 -7.80 8.24 -28.76
CA PHE A 153 -8.99 7.43 -29.06
C PHE A 153 -10.24 8.30 -29.26
N GLN A 154 -10.45 9.30 -28.41
CA GLN A 154 -11.55 10.26 -28.56
C GLN A 154 -11.46 11.01 -29.90
N ASN A 155 -10.25 11.44 -30.29
CA ASN A 155 -10.01 12.05 -31.61
C ASN A 155 -10.39 11.10 -32.75
N ALA A 156 -9.96 9.83 -32.70
CA ALA A 156 -10.31 8.84 -33.70
C ALA A 156 -11.84 8.65 -33.83
N LEU A 157 -12.57 8.67 -32.70
CA LEU A 157 -14.03 8.53 -32.66
C LEU A 157 -14.81 9.70 -33.28
N ILE A 158 -14.18 10.86 -33.50
CA ILE A 158 -14.80 11.98 -34.22
C ILE A 158 -15.14 11.57 -35.66
N VAL A 159 -14.26 10.80 -36.30
CA VAL A 159 -14.47 10.32 -37.68
C VAL A 159 -15.03 8.89 -37.68
N ARG A 160 -14.43 8.00 -36.88
CA ARG A 160 -14.90 6.62 -36.74
C ARG A 160 -16.15 6.62 -35.87
N ASN A 161 -17.32 6.72 -36.49
CA ASN A 161 -18.61 6.67 -35.80
C ASN A 161 -19.43 5.44 -36.24
N ARG A 162 -20.51 5.15 -35.50
CA ARG A 162 -21.36 3.98 -35.71
C ARG A 162 -21.98 3.88 -37.11
N ASN A 163 -22.18 5.00 -37.80
CA ASN A 163 -22.82 5.02 -39.12
C ASN A 163 -21.81 4.89 -40.26
N SER A 164 -20.67 5.58 -40.16
CA SER A 164 -19.69 5.67 -41.25
C SER A 164 -18.64 4.55 -41.21
N PHE A 165 -18.22 4.13 -40.01
CA PHE A 165 -17.18 3.13 -39.81
C PHE A 165 -17.50 2.25 -38.58
N PRO A 166 -18.61 1.48 -38.63
CA PRO A 166 -19.12 0.77 -37.45
C PRO A 166 -18.08 -0.15 -36.80
N GLU A 167 -17.35 -0.93 -37.58
CA GLU A 167 -16.35 -1.88 -37.06
C GLU A 167 -15.15 -1.15 -36.44
N GLN A 168 -14.60 -0.14 -37.12
CA GLN A 168 -13.47 0.64 -36.61
C GLN A 168 -13.87 1.46 -35.38
N TRP A 169 -15.10 1.99 -35.34
CA TRP A 169 -15.67 2.63 -34.15
C TRP A 169 -15.69 1.65 -32.98
N ALA A 170 -16.20 0.44 -33.19
CA ALA A 170 -16.25 -0.59 -32.14
C ALA A 170 -14.85 -1.01 -31.65
N ILE A 171 -13.87 -1.17 -32.54
CA ILE A 171 -12.48 -1.47 -32.16
C ILE A 171 -11.88 -0.31 -31.35
N THR A 172 -12.12 0.95 -31.75
CA THR A 172 -11.66 2.11 -30.98
C THR A 172 -12.34 2.20 -29.61
N GLN A 173 -13.61 1.81 -29.50
CA GLN A 173 -14.31 1.70 -28.21
C GLN A 173 -13.67 0.64 -27.30
N ILE A 174 -13.25 -0.53 -27.82
CA ILE A 174 -12.49 -1.51 -27.02
C ILE A 174 -11.19 -0.89 -26.50
N ASN A 175 -10.43 -0.20 -27.34
CA ASN A 175 -9.16 0.40 -26.94
C ASN A 175 -9.36 1.54 -25.92
N LEU A 176 -10.39 2.36 -26.12
CA LEU A 176 -10.77 3.41 -25.17
C LEU A 176 -11.18 2.83 -23.83
N GLY A 177 -11.98 1.75 -23.85
CA GLY A 177 -12.36 1.03 -22.64
C GLY A 177 -11.13 0.52 -21.88
N ALA A 178 -10.14 -0.03 -22.59
CA ALA A 178 -8.90 -0.51 -21.98
C ALA A 178 -8.11 0.63 -21.32
N ALA A 179 -8.04 1.79 -21.96
CA ALA A 179 -7.40 2.96 -21.36
C ALA A 179 -8.13 3.45 -20.10
N TYR A 180 -9.47 3.46 -20.09
CA TYR A 180 -10.25 3.79 -18.88
C TYR A 180 -10.13 2.72 -17.77
N THR A 181 -10.01 1.43 -18.12
CA THR A 181 -9.73 0.37 -17.14
C THR A 181 -8.35 0.55 -16.50
N GLU A 182 -7.35 1.00 -17.24
CA GLU A 182 -6.01 1.26 -16.69
C GLU A 182 -5.89 2.64 -16.02
N GLN A 183 -6.77 3.60 -16.36
CA GLN A 183 -6.68 4.96 -15.83
C GLN A 183 -7.08 5.01 -14.35
N ILE A 184 -6.23 5.68 -13.59
CA ILE A 184 -6.34 5.89 -12.14
C ILE A 184 -6.36 7.36 -11.77
N HIS A 185 -6.03 8.27 -12.70
CA HIS A 185 -6.21 9.71 -12.51
C HIS A 185 -7.71 10.08 -12.62
N GLY A 186 -8.14 11.03 -11.79
CA GLY A 186 -9.54 11.45 -11.71
C GLY A 186 -10.40 10.46 -10.92
N ASN A 187 -11.71 10.48 -11.18
CA ASN A 187 -12.64 9.62 -10.45
C ASN A 187 -12.55 8.17 -10.96
N ILE A 188 -11.81 7.31 -10.26
CA ILE A 188 -11.63 5.87 -10.59
C ILE A 188 -12.98 5.19 -10.79
N PHE A 189 -13.98 5.52 -9.97
CA PHE A 189 -15.33 4.97 -10.09
C PHE A 189 -15.95 5.31 -11.45
N GLU A 190 -15.85 6.56 -11.89
CA GLU A 190 -16.37 6.97 -13.20
C GLU A 190 -15.60 6.33 -14.34
N ASN A 191 -14.27 6.25 -14.25
CA ASN A 191 -13.44 5.60 -15.26
C ASN A 191 -13.84 4.13 -15.47
N ARG A 192 -14.12 3.39 -14.40
CA ARG A 192 -14.58 1.99 -14.49
C ARG A 192 -15.93 1.87 -15.20
N GLU A 193 -16.88 2.76 -14.92
CA GLU A 193 -18.17 2.75 -15.62
C GLU A 193 -18.04 3.20 -17.10
N GLN A 194 -17.13 4.15 -17.41
CA GLN A 194 -16.83 4.52 -18.80
C GLN A 194 -16.20 3.37 -19.58
N ALA A 195 -15.32 2.58 -18.94
CA ALA A 195 -14.75 1.40 -19.56
C ALA A 195 -15.83 0.37 -19.95
N ILE A 196 -16.72 0.04 -19.00
CA ILE A 196 -17.85 -0.88 -19.22
C ILE A 196 -18.70 -0.39 -20.40
N LYS A 197 -19.11 0.88 -20.37
CA LYS A 197 -19.92 1.49 -21.43
C LYS A 197 -19.24 1.42 -22.81
N ALA A 198 -17.92 1.65 -22.87
CA ALA A 198 -17.17 1.57 -24.12
C ALA A 198 -17.17 0.13 -24.68
N TYR A 199 -16.93 -0.88 -23.85
CA TYR A 199 -16.98 -2.26 -24.30
C TYR A 199 -18.39 -2.71 -24.71
N GLU A 200 -19.42 -2.31 -23.96
CA GLU A 200 -20.84 -2.57 -24.32
C GLU A 200 -21.19 -1.93 -25.66
N ASN A 201 -20.76 -0.68 -25.90
CA ASN A 201 -20.92 -0.01 -27.18
C ASN A 201 -20.29 -0.81 -28.32
N ALA A 202 -19.07 -1.32 -28.13
CA ALA A 202 -18.40 -2.15 -29.13
C ALA A 202 -19.21 -3.42 -29.47
N LEU A 203 -19.80 -4.07 -28.47
CA LEU A 203 -20.64 -5.25 -28.64
C LEU A 203 -21.99 -4.98 -29.32
N THR A 204 -22.42 -3.71 -29.46
CA THR A 204 -23.60 -3.38 -30.28
C THR A 204 -23.38 -3.52 -31.79
N VAL A 205 -22.11 -3.65 -32.20
CA VAL A 205 -21.69 -3.79 -33.61
C VAL A 205 -20.97 -5.10 -33.83
N LEU A 206 -20.04 -5.46 -32.94
CA LEU A 206 -19.28 -6.69 -33.04
C LEU A 206 -20.17 -7.87 -32.70
N THR A 207 -20.23 -8.85 -33.60
CA THR A 207 -20.91 -10.12 -33.34
C THR A 207 -19.93 -11.28 -33.43
N LYS A 208 -20.31 -12.40 -32.81
CA LYS A 208 -19.52 -13.63 -32.80
C LYS A 208 -19.22 -14.13 -34.22
N GLU A 209 -20.14 -13.94 -35.16
CA GLU A 209 -20.05 -14.41 -36.54
C GLU A 209 -19.18 -13.50 -37.40
N LYS A 210 -19.38 -12.18 -37.28
CA LYS A 210 -18.70 -11.19 -38.14
C LYS A 210 -17.30 -10.87 -37.65
N ASN A 211 -17.12 -10.75 -36.33
CA ASN A 211 -15.88 -10.29 -35.72
C ASN A 211 -15.49 -11.15 -34.50
N PRO A 212 -15.32 -12.48 -34.66
CA PRO A 212 -15.19 -13.41 -33.54
C PRO A 212 -14.08 -13.02 -32.55
N ARG A 213 -12.90 -12.63 -33.05
CA ARG A 213 -11.76 -12.28 -32.21
C ARG A 213 -12.02 -11.01 -31.38
N TYR A 214 -12.51 -9.93 -32.02
CA TYR A 214 -12.77 -8.66 -31.33
C TYR A 214 -13.98 -8.74 -30.40
N TRP A 215 -14.99 -9.53 -30.77
CA TRP A 215 -16.12 -9.86 -29.91
C TRP A 215 -15.62 -10.55 -28.62
N ALA A 216 -14.78 -11.58 -28.74
CA ALA A 216 -14.21 -12.26 -27.59
C ALA A 216 -13.28 -11.36 -26.75
N LEU A 217 -12.50 -10.48 -27.40
CA LEU A 217 -11.66 -9.50 -26.71
C LEU A 217 -12.48 -8.51 -25.88
N ALA A 218 -13.60 -8.01 -26.43
CA ALA A 218 -14.51 -7.13 -25.70
C ALA A 218 -15.11 -7.83 -24.48
N TYR A 219 -15.49 -9.10 -24.60
CA TYR A 219 -15.95 -9.90 -23.46
C TYR A 219 -14.87 -10.14 -22.41
N ASN A 220 -13.65 -10.51 -22.81
CA ASN A 220 -12.55 -10.64 -21.84
C ASN A 220 -12.31 -9.32 -21.08
N ASN A 221 -12.32 -8.19 -21.78
CA ASN A 221 -12.07 -6.89 -21.17
C ASN A 221 -13.25 -6.40 -20.31
N LEU A 222 -14.50 -6.73 -20.67
CA LEU A 222 -15.66 -6.57 -19.79
C LEU A 222 -15.51 -7.39 -18.51
N GLY A 223 -15.04 -8.63 -18.62
CA GLY A 223 -14.71 -9.45 -17.47
C GLY A 223 -13.76 -8.73 -16.52
N ASN A 224 -12.65 -8.19 -17.05
CA ASN A 224 -11.68 -7.42 -16.26
C ASN A 224 -12.33 -6.20 -15.59
N ALA A 225 -13.12 -5.43 -16.35
CA ALA A 225 -13.78 -4.23 -15.83
C ALA A 225 -14.78 -4.55 -14.72
N TYR A 226 -15.54 -5.64 -14.82
CA TYR A 226 -16.46 -6.10 -13.79
C TYR A 226 -15.74 -6.65 -12.55
N CYS A 227 -14.64 -7.38 -12.72
CA CYS A 227 -13.80 -7.80 -11.60
C CYS A 227 -13.24 -6.62 -10.78
N GLN A 228 -13.08 -5.45 -11.39
CA GLN A 228 -12.58 -4.23 -10.75
C GLN A 228 -13.69 -3.22 -10.42
N ARG A 229 -14.95 -3.58 -10.64
CA ARG A 229 -16.08 -2.65 -10.53
C ARG A 229 -16.43 -2.42 -9.05
N ILE A 230 -16.31 -1.17 -8.63
CA ILE A 230 -16.61 -0.72 -7.27
C ILE A 230 -18.13 -0.58 -7.04
N LYS A 231 -18.89 -0.25 -8.09
CA LYS A 231 -20.33 -0.03 -8.00
C LYS A 231 -21.11 -1.34 -7.87
N GLY A 232 -21.99 -1.42 -6.87
CA GLY A 232 -22.91 -2.54 -6.66
C GLY A 232 -22.32 -3.65 -5.80
N ASP A 233 -22.93 -4.83 -5.86
CA ASP A 233 -22.48 -5.99 -5.08
C ASP A 233 -21.24 -6.64 -5.71
N THR A 234 -20.18 -6.78 -4.92
CA THR A 234 -18.88 -7.33 -5.37
C THR A 234 -19.00 -8.75 -5.91
N ASN A 235 -19.77 -9.63 -5.26
CA ASN A 235 -19.91 -11.01 -5.71
C ASN A 235 -20.68 -11.08 -7.04
N LYS A 236 -21.79 -10.33 -7.18
CA LYS A 236 -22.53 -10.26 -8.45
C LYS A 236 -21.68 -9.72 -9.59
N ASN A 237 -20.82 -8.73 -9.31
CA ASN A 237 -19.89 -8.21 -10.30
C ASN A 237 -18.88 -9.29 -10.73
N ILE A 238 -18.32 -10.07 -9.80
CA ILE A 238 -17.39 -11.17 -10.11
C ILE A 238 -18.09 -12.31 -10.85
N GLU A 239 -19.30 -12.69 -10.46
CA GLU A 239 -20.12 -13.69 -11.17
C GLU A 239 -20.36 -13.27 -12.62
N GLN A 240 -20.67 -12.00 -12.84
CA GLN A 240 -20.85 -11.44 -14.17
C GLN A 240 -19.53 -11.44 -14.97
N ALA A 241 -18.40 -11.14 -14.33
CA ALA A 241 -17.09 -11.24 -14.96
C ALA A 241 -16.77 -12.67 -15.42
N ILE A 242 -17.06 -13.67 -14.59
CA ILE A 242 -16.92 -15.09 -14.93
C ILE A 242 -17.73 -15.45 -16.17
N VAL A 243 -18.96 -14.96 -16.28
CA VAL A 243 -19.79 -15.16 -17.48
C VAL A 243 -19.11 -14.57 -18.72
N TYR A 244 -18.58 -13.34 -18.62
CA TYR A 244 -17.90 -12.71 -19.74
C TYR A 244 -16.60 -13.43 -20.15
N TYR A 245 -15.77 -13.89 -19.22
CA TYR A 245 -14.60 -14.70 -19.57
C TYR A 245 -15.00 -16.02 -20.25
N LYS A 246 -16.06 -16.67 -19.78
CA LYS A 246 -16.59 -17.89 -20.42
C LYS A 246 -17.05 -17.64 -21.85
N ASN A 247 -17.71 -16.51 -22.11
CA ASN A 247 -18.09 -16.10 -23.46
C ASN A 247 -16.86 -15.88 -24.36
N ALA A 248 -15.82 -15.21 -23.85
CA ALA A 248 -14.57 -15.04 -24.60
C ALA A 248 -13.91 -16.38 -24.95
N LEU A 249 -13.92 -17.34 -24.01
CA LEU A 249 -13.43 -18.72 -24.19
C LEU A 249 -14.26 -19.57 -25.16
N GLU A 250 -15.39 -19.07 -25.68
CA GLU A 250 -16.09 -19.72 -26.80
C GLU A 250 -15.32 -19.57 -28.11
N ILE A 251 -14.57 -18.47 -28.27
CA ILE A 251 -13.75 -18.17 -29.45
C ILE A 251 -12.27 -18.41 -29.20
N PHE A 252 -11.76 -17.94 -28.06
CA PHE A 252 -10.39 -18.20 -27.66
C PHE A 252 -10.27 -19.67 -27.24
N LYS A 253 -9.39 -20.41 -27.91
CA LYS A 253 -9.14 -21.83 -27.69
C LYS A 253 -7.65 -22.09 -27.61
N PHE A 254 -7.27 -23.22 -27.03
CA PHE A 254 -5.87 -23.64 -26.89
C PHE A 254 -5.13 -23.67 -28.25
N ASP A 255 -5.78 -24.18 -29.29
CA ASP A 255 -5.26 -24.29 -30.66
C ASP A 255 -5.57 -23.06 -31.54
N ARG A 256 -6.39 -22.13 -31.05
CA ARG A 256 -6.84 -20.94 -31.78
C ARG A 256 -6.83 -19.72 -30.87
N PHE A 257 -5.86 -18.85 -31.07
CA PHE A 257 -5.53 -17.73 -30.17
C PHE A 257 -5.00 -18.23 -28.80
N PRO A 258 -3.89 -19.00 -28.78
CA PRO A 258 -3.37 -19.62 -27.57
C PRO A 258 -3.03 -18.61 -26.46
N GLU A 259 -2.45 -17.47 -26.79
CA GLU A 259 -2.10 -16.41 -25.83
C GLU A 259 -3.36 -15.75 -25.25
N ASP A 260 -4.32 -15.35 -26.11
CA ASP A 260 -5.60 -14.78 -25.67
C ASP A 260 -6.38 -15.78 -24.79
N TRP A 261 -6.33 -17.08 -25.12
CA TRP A 261 -6.91 -18.15 -24.32
C TRP A 261 -6.24 -18.28 -22.96
N ALA A 262 -4.91 -18.31 -22.90
CA ALA A 262 -4.16 -18.43 -21.65
C ALA A 262 -4.35 -17.20 -20.74
N MET A 263 -4.37 -16.00 -21.32
CA MET A 263 -4.70 -14.77 -20.59
C MET A 263 -6.11 -14.82 -20.02
N THR A 264 -7.10 -15.20 -20.83
CA THR A 264 -8.50 -15.31 -20.38
C THR A 264 -8.65 -16.37 -19.28
N LYS A 265 -7.88 -17.47 -19.37
CA LYS A 265 -7.80 -18.50 -18.33
C LYS A 265 -7.23 -17.97 -17.03
N ASN A 266 -6.12 -17.22 -17.08
CA ASN A 266 -5.57 -16.55 -15.91
C ASN A 266 -6.61 -15.61 -15.26
N ASN A 267 -7.27 -14.75 -16.05
CA ASN A 267 -8.25 -13.80 -15.53
C ASN A 267 -9.48 -14.51 -14.93
N LEU A 268 -9.91 -15.61 -15.55
CA LEU A 268 -10.97 -16.46 -15.00
C LEU A 268 -10.54 -17.12 -13.68
N GLY A 269 -9.28 -17.54 -13.56
CA GLY A 269 -8.75 -18.07 -12.30
C GLY A 269 -8.78 -17.03 -11.18
N LEU A 270 -8.31 -15.81 -11.45
CA LEU A 270 -8.36 -14.69 -10.50
C LEU A 270 -9.79 -14.33 -10.09
N ALA A 271 -10.74 -14.43 -11.02
CA ALA A 271 -12.14 -14.18 -10.71
C ALA A 271 -12.74 -15.25 -9.79
N TYR A 272 -12.37 -16.52 -9.99
CA TYR A 272 -12.79 -17.59 -9.08
C TYR A 272 -12.17 -17.44 -7.69
N GLU A 273 -10.89 -17.07 -7.59
CA GLU A 273 -10.21 -16.81 -6.32
C GLU A 273 -10.90 -15.69 -5.51
N LYS A 274 -11.34 -14.61 -6.19
CA LYS A 274 -12.04 -13.50 -5.54
C LYS A 274 -13.52 -13.78 -5.22
N LEU A 275 -14.11 -14.86 -5.77
CA LEU A 275 -15.52 -15.13 -5.64
C LEU A 275 -15.84 -15.74 -4.26
N ASN A 276 -16.42 -14.93 -3.38
CA ASN A 276 -16.78 -15.34 -2.02
C ASN A 276 -18.18 -15.98 -1.92
N SER A 277 -19.01 -15.91 -2.97
CA SER A 277 -20.29 -16.61 -3.03
C SER A 277 -20.11 -18.10 -3.35
N GLY A 278 -21.06 -18.94 -2.91
CA GLY A 278 -21.02 -20.38 -3.13
C GLY A 278 -20.10 -21.11 -2.17
N LYS A 279 -19.36 -22.13 -2.67
CA LYS A 279 -18.40 -22.91 -1.89
C LYS A 279 -16.97 -22.46 -2.24
N PRO A 280 -16.27 -21.70 -1.37
CA PRO A 280 -14.94 -21.18 -1.66
C PRO A 280 -13.92 -22.26 -2.06
N SER A 281 -13.99 -23.45 -1.44
CA SER A 281 -13.08 -24.55 -1.80
C SER A 281 -13.23 -24.99 -3.27
N ILE A 282 -14.44 -25.03 -3.80
CA ILE A 282 -14.69 -25.38 -5.21
C ILE A 282 -14.17 -24.28 -6.13
N ASN A 283 -14.42 -23.01 -5.77
CA ASN A 283 -13.93 -21.87 -6.56
C ASN A 283 -12.40 -21.88 -6.64
N LEU A 284 -11.72 -22.19 -5.53
CA LEU A 284 -10.27 -22.27 -5.50
C LEU A 284 -9.70 -23.42 -6.35
N GLU A 285 -10.34 -24.60 -6.36
CA GLU A 285 -9.94 -25.67 -7.29
C GLU A 285 -10.14 -25.26 -8.77
N LEU A 286 -11.20 -24.51 -9.07
CA LEU A 286 -11.40 -23.94 -10.41
C LEU A 286 -10.32 -22.91 -10.75
N ALA A 287 -9.88 -22.10 -9.79
CA ALA A 287 -8.79 -21.15 -9.99
C ALA A 287 -7.49 -21.88 -10.35
N ILE A 288 -7.09 -22.86 -9.53
CA ILE A 288 -5.90 -23.70 -9.76
C ILE A 288 -5.95 -24.36 -11.14
N ALA A 289 -7.07 -24.98 -11.51
CA ALA A 289 -7.21 -25.64 -12.81
C ALA A 289 -7.08 -24.67 -14.01
N ASN A 290 -7.54 -23.43 -13.86
CA ASN A 290 -7.40 -22.41 -14.89
C ASN A 290 -5.95 -21.88 -14.98
N TYR A 291 -5.26 -21.69 -13.85
CA TYR A 291 -3.83 -21.32 -13.85
C TYR A 291 -2.96 -22.41 -14.46
N GLU A 292 -3.15 -23.67 -14.08
CA GLU A 292 -2.45 -24.82 -14.66
C GLU A 292 -2.72 -24.96 -16.17
N SER A 293 -3.93 -24.62 -16.62
CA SER A 293 -4.26 -24.58 -18.04
C SER A 293 -3.48 -23.48 -18.77
N ALA A 294 -3.39 -22.28 -18.21
CA ALA A 294 -2.64 -21.17 -18.79
C ALA A 294 -1.13 -21.45 -18.87
N LEU A 295 -0.56 -22.16 -17.88
CA LEU A 295 0.84 -22.58 -17.87
C LEU A 295 1.23 -23.52 -19.03
N LYS A 296 0.27 -24.14 -19.72
CA LYS A 296 0.54 -24.94 -20.93
C LYS A 296 0.97 -24.08 -22.13
N ILE A 297 0.61 -22.79 -22.12
CA ILE A 297 1.02 -21.81 -23.13
C ILE A 297 2.15 -20.94 -22.58
N TYR A 298 1.96 -20.40 -21.37
CA TYR A 298 2.96 -19.56 -20.72
C TYR A 298 4.00 -20.40 -20.00
N THR A 299 4.99 -20.89 -20.75
CA THR A 299 6.14 -21.63 -20.22
C THR A 299 7.28 -20.68 -19.82
N TYR A 300 8.21 -21.17 -19.00
CA TYR A 300 9.39 -20.42 -18.57
C TYR A 300 10.24 -19.94 -19.75
N GLU A 301 10.37 -20.74 -20.81
CA GLU A 301 11.24 -20.46 -21.95
C GLU A 301 10.66 -19.42 -22.91
N LEU A 302 9.34 -19.44 -23.11
CA LEU A 302 8.66 -18.61 -24.10
C LEU A 302 8.08 -17.34 -23.50
N PHE A 303 7.57 -17.43 -22.26
CA PHE A 303 6.88 -16.35 -21.57
C PHE A 303 7.30 -16.30 -20.09
N PRO A 304 8.59 -16.07 -19.78
CA PRO A 304 9.11 -16.17 -18.42
C PRO A 304 8.35 -15.30 -17.41
N LYS A 305 7.95 -14.08 -17.81
CA LYS A 305 7.18 -13.18 -16.93
C LYS A 305 5.79 -13.71 -16.65
N ASP A 306 5.02 -14.04 -17.68
CA ASP A 306 3.65 -14.53 -17.55
C ASP A 306 3.62 -15.89 -16.81
N TRP A 307 4.64 -16.73 -17.04
CA TRP A 307 4.87 -17.95 -16.27
C TRP A 307 5.11 -17.66 -14.79
N ALA A 308 5.98 -16.71 -14.44
CA ALA A 308 6.27 -16.34 -13.05
C ALA A 308 5.06 -15.74 -12.34
N MET A 309 4.25 -14.93 -13.03
CA MET A 309 2.96 -14.43 -12.54
C MET A 309 2.03 -15.60 -12.18
N LEU A 310 1.87 -16.58 -13.07
CA LEU A 310 1.04 -17.76 -12.82
C LEU A 310 1.59 -18.63 -11.69
N GLN A 311 2.91 -18.75 -11.55
CA GLN A 311 3.54 -19.43 -10.42
C GLN A 311 3.22 -18.71 -9.09
N ASN A 312 3.23 -17.39 -9.07
CA ASN A 312 2.81 -16.62 -7.89
C ASN A 312 1.35 -16.86 -7.54
N ASN A 313 0.45 -16.78 -8.54
CA ASN A 313 -0.99 -17.00 -8.34
C ASN A 313 -1.29 -18.44 -7.86
N LEU A 314 -0.58 -19.43 -8.40
CA LEU A 314 -0.66 -20.82 -7.91
C LEU A 314 -0.13 -20.94 -6.48
N GLY A 315 0.94 -20.21 -6.14
CA GLY A 315 1.45 -20.11 -4.78
C GLY A 315 0.35 -19.68 -3.80
N ASN A 316 -0.29 -18.55 -4.10
CA ASN A 316 -1.39 -18.01 -3.30
C ASN A 316 -2.54 -19.03 -3.19
N ALA A 317 -2.97 -19.59 -4.33
CA ALA A 317 -4.07 -20.54 -4.35
C ALA A 317 -3.76 -21.82 -3.55
N TYR A 318 -2.54 -22.36 -3.61
CA TYR A 318 -2.15 -23.51 -2.80
C TYR A 318 -2.01 -23.16 -1.31
N CYS A 319 -1.61 -21.93 -0.97
CA CYS A 319 -1.60 -21.44 0.41
C CYS A 319 -3.01 -21.38 1.01
N GLU A 320 -4.03 -21.08 0.23
CA GLU A 320 -5.43 -21.02 0.71
C GLU A 320 -6.16 -22.36 0.61
N ARG A 321 -5.60 -23.33 -0.13
CA ARG A 321 -6.24 -24.61 -0.42
C ARG A 321 -6.49 -25.43 0.85
N THR A 322 -7.77 -25.68 1.11
CA THR A 322 -8.27 -26.51 2.23
C THR A 322 -8.43 -27.98 1.85
N GLU A 323 -8.54 -28.31 0.56
CA GLU A 323 -8.69 -29.69 0.08
C GLU A 323 -7.35 -30.45 0.08
N GLY A 324 -7.37 -31.70 0.54
CA GLY A 324 -6.20 -32.57 0.61
C GLY A 324 -5.27 -32.27 1.80
N ASP A 325 -4.05 -32.81 1.76
CA ASP A 325 -3.08 -32.64 2.83
C ASP A 325 -2.49 -31.22 2.85
N ARG A 326 -2.63 -30.55 4.01
CA ARG A 326 -2.19 -29.16 4.18
C ARG A 326 -0.68 -29.00 4.03
N SER A 327 0.13 -29.93 4.54
CA SER A 327 1.60 -29.89 4.40
C SER A 327 2.00 -29.98 2.92
N VAL A 328 1.34 -30.87 2.16
CA VAL A 328 1.57 -31.01 0.71
C VAL A 328 1.19 -29.72 -0.04
N ASN A 329 0.06 -29.11 0.30
CA ASN A 329 -0.38 -27.86 -0.31
C ASN A 329 0.63 -26.71 -0.05
N ILE A 330 1.07 -26.53 1.19
CA ILE A 330 2.05 -25.48 1.52
C ILE A 330 3.41 -25.71 0.83
N LYS A 331 3.87 -26.97 0.73
CA LYS A 331 5.09 -27.30 -0.02
C LYS A 331 4.96 -26.95 -1.51
N LYS A 332 3.79 -27.18 -2.11
CA LYS A 332 3.52 -26.73 -3.49
C LYS A 332 3.54 -25.21 -3.61
N ALA A 333 2.95 -24.50 -2.64
CA ALA A 333 2.96 -23.05 -2.62
C ALA A 333 4.38 -22.47 -2.57
N ILE A 334 5.20 -22.95 -1.62
CA ILE A 334 6.61 -22.57 -1.48
C ILE A 334 7.40 -22.86 -2.77
N ALA A 335 7.18 -24.01 -3.40
CA ALA A 335 7.83 -24.35 -4.67
C ALA A 335 7.41 -23.43 -5.82
N ALA A 336 6.15 -23.01 -5.86
CA ALA A 336 5.62 -22.08 -6.85
C ALA A 336 6.19 -20.66 -6.66
N TYR A 337 6.22 -20.13 -5.43
CA TYR A 337 6.88 -18.85 -5.15
C TYR A 337 8.37 -18.86 -5.46
N LYS A 338 9.10 -19.91 -5.05
CA LYS A 338 10.52 -20.09 -5.42
C LYS A 338 10.72 -20.18 -6.94
N SER A 339 9.73 -20.68 -7.67
CA SER A 339 9.74 -20.70 -9.14
C SER A 339 9.53 -19.31 -9.71
N ALA A 340 8.56 -18.53 -9.21
CA ALA A 340 8.35 -17.14 -9.60
C ALA A 340 9.60 -16.28 -9.35
N LEU A 341 10.30 -16.47 -8.21
CA LEU A 341 11.53 -15.76 -7.85
C LEU A 341 12.75 -16.07 -8.76
N LYS A 342 12.66 -17.08 -9.65
CA LYS A 342 13.69 -17.29 -10.69
C LYS A 342 13.65 -16.22 -11.77
N VAL A 343 12.48 -15.61 -11.97
CA VAL A 343 12.25 -14.55 -12.95
C VAL A 343 12.15 -13.20 -12.25
N TYR A 344 11.30 -13.13 -11.23
CA TYR A 344 11.16 -11.95 -10.39
C TYR A 344 12.37 -11.85 -9.47
N THR A 345 13.31 -10.99 -9.86
CA THR A 345 14.53 -10.67 -9.11
C THR A 345 14.47 -9.22 -8.66
N TYR A 346 15.22 -8.87 -7.62
CA TYR A 346 15.31 -7.49 -7.14
C TYR A 346 15.76 -6.53 -8.26
N GLU A 347 16.66 -6.98 -9.14
CA GLU A 347 17.21 -6.17 -10.22
C GLU A 347 16.24 -5.95 -11.39
N ALA A 348 15.43 -6.95 -11.73
CA ALA A 348 14.58 -6.91 -12.92
C ALA A 348 13.12 -6.56 -12.62
N PHE A 349 12.61 -6.93 -11.44
CA PHE A 349 11.21 -6.80 -11.04
C PHE A 349 11.11 -6.55 -9.53
N PRO A 350 11.61 -5.40 -9.01
CA PRO A 350 11.68 -5.16 -7.57
C PRO A 350 10.34 -5.24 -6.85
N LEU A 351 9.26 -4.76 -7.49
CA LEU A 351 7.91 -4.77 -6.91
C LEU A 351 7.36 -6.20 -6.80
N GLU A 352 7.31 -6.94 -7.90
CA GLU A 352 6.85 -8.32 -7.93
C GLU A 352 7.74 -9.21 -7.05
N TRP A 353 9.06 -9.02 -7.08
CA TRP A 353 9.99 -9.71 -6.19
C TRP A 353 9.64 -9.48 -4.72
N SER A 354 9.40 -8.24 -4.30
CA SER A 354 9.03 -7.95 -2.91
C SER A 354 7.71 -8.59 -2.49
N GLN A 355 6.77 -8.71 -3.43
CA GLN A 355 5.49 -9.38 -3.21
C GLN A 355 5.66 -10.87 -3.03
N VAL A 356 6.33 -11.53 -3.97
CA VAL A 356 6.57 -12.97 -3.87
C VAL A 356 7.41 -13.31 -2.63
N GLN A 357 8.34 -12.45 -2.22
CA GLN A 357 9.08 -12.61 -0.95
C GLN A 357 8.14 -12.55 0.26
N ASN A 358 7.25 -11.56 0.32
CA ASN A 358 6.26 -11.48 1.40
C ASN A 358 5.38 -12.74 1.45
N ASP A 359 4.87 -13.17 0.30
CA ASP A 359 3.92 -14.29 0.20
C ASP A 359 4.62 -15.63 0.52
N LEU A 360 5.88 -15.79 0.10
CA LEU A 360 6.75 -16.89 0.50
C LEU A 360 6.99 -16.90 2.02
N GLY A 361 7.26 -15.74 2.62
CA GLY A 361 7.47 -15.63 4.05
C GLY A 361 6.24 -16.10 4.84
N THR A 362 5.05 -15.67 4.42
CA THR A 362 3.79 -16.14 5.01
C THR A 362 3.61 -17.65 4.86
N ALA A 363 3.95 -18.23 3.70
CA ALA A 363 3.90 -19.67 3.49
C ALA A 363 4.87 -20.45 4.40
N CYS A 364 6.08 -19.93 4.62
CA CYS A 364 7.06 -20.51 5.53
C CYS A 364 6.59 -20.49 7.01
N ILE A 365 5.87 -19.45 7.45
CA ILE A 365 5.23 -19.45 8.78
C ILE A 365 4.26 -20.63 8.90
N VAL A 366 3.38 -20.79 7.92
CA VAL A 366 2.38 -21.88 7.94
C VAL A 366 3.07 -23.24 7.90
N GLU A 367 4.15 -23.39 7.14
CA GLU A 367 4.97 -24.62 7.16
C GLU A 367 5.54 -24.89 8.56
N GLY A 368 6.11 -23.87 9.22
CA GLY A 368 6.59 -23.97 10.59
C GLY A 368 5.49 -24.41 11.56
N GLN A 369 4.31 -23.78 11.51
CA GLN A 369 3.17 -24.13 12.35
C GLN A 369 2.71 -25.58 12.14
N ILE A 370 2.68 -26.06 10.89
CA ILE A 370 2.34 -27.47 10.59
C ILE A 370 3.40 -28.41 11.18
N ILE A 371 4.69 -28.10 11.03
CA ILE A 371 5.78 -28.88 11.60
C ILE A 371 5.64 -28.96 13.12
N GLN A 372 5.37 -27.82 13.78
CA GLN A 372 5.17 -27.75 15.23
C GLN A 372 3.97 -28.60 15.67
N GLY A 373 2.82 -28.46 15.01
CA GLY A 373 1.59 -29.20 15.34
C GLY A 373 1.71 -30.71 15.14
N LEU A 374 2.46 -31.17 14.15
CA LEU A 374 2.72 -32.60 13.90
C LEU A 374 3.56 -33.28 14.99
N HIS A 375 4.26 -32.50 15.84
CA HIS A 375 5.16 -33.01 16.88
C HIS A 375 4.59 -32.86 18.30
N ILE A 376 3.33 -32.43 18.47
CA ILE A 376 2.67 -32.39 19.79
C ILE A 376 2.36 -33.81 20.30
N ASP A 377 2.24 -34.81 19.40
CA ASP A 377 1.95 -36.21 19.74
C ASP A 377 3.19 -37.08 19.98
N TYR A 378 4.41 -36.56 19.75
CA TYR A 378 5.67 -37.28 19.98
C TYR A 378 6.58 -36.41 20.86
N GLU A 379 7.07 -36.93 21.98
CA GLU A 379 7.82 -36.24 23.07
C GLU A 379 9.13 -35.49 22.70
N ARG A 380 9.34 -35.11 21.43
CA ARG A 380 10.46 -34.29 20.99
C ARG A 380 10.04 -33.40 19.83
N ILE A 381 9.82 -32.13 20.12
CA ILE A 381 9.90 -31.07 19.11
C ILE A 381 11.32 -31.11 18.57
N ASP A 382 11.52 -31.45 17.29
CA ASP A 382 12.77 -31.10 16.62
C ASP A 382 12.69 -29.61 16.27
N GLU A 383 12.92 -28.76 17.28
CA GLU A 383 12.82 -27.30 17.21
C GLU A 383 13.61 -26.73 16.02
N SER A 384 14.62 -27.46 15.54
CA SER A 384 15.45 -27.08 14.40
C SER A 384 14.67 -26.85 13.11
N PHE A 385 13.65 -27.66 12.79
CA PHE A 385 12.90 -27.52 11.55
C PHE A 385 11.89 -26.37 11.61
N TYR A 386 11.21 -26.20 12.75
CA TYR A 386 10.33 -25.04 12.99
C TYR A 386 11.15 -23.74 12.91
N ILE A 387 12.26 -23.67 13.66
CA ILE A 387 13.15 -22.51 13.68
C ILE A 387 13.70 -22.21 12.28
N SER A 388 14.04 -23.24 11.49
CA SER A 388 14.50 -23.06 10.11
C SER A 388 13.43 -22.38 9.25
N ALA A 389 12.17 -22.83 9.33
CA ALA A 389 11.06 -22.26 8.56
C ALA A 389 10.77 -20.80 8.99
N ILE A 390 10.79 -20.52 10.30
CA ILE A 390 10.60 -19.17 10.83
C ILE A 390 11.73 -18.23 10.40
N ASN A 391 12.99 -18.68 10.43
CA ASN A 391 14.12 -17.89 9.95
C ASN A 391 14.05 -17.62 8.44
N GLU A 392 13.61 -18.60 7.65
CA GLU A 392 13.34 -18.39 6.22
C GLU A 392 12.25 -17.33 6.03
N ALA A 393 11.17 -17.38 6.81
CA ALA A 393 10.10 -16.39 6.77
C ALA A 393 10.59 -14.97 7.09
N ILE A 394 11.31 -14.79 8.20
CA ILE A 394 11.91 -13.50 8.61
C ILE A 394 12.86 -12.98 7.53
N GLY A 395 13.68 -13.86 6.96
CA GLY A 395 14.56 -13.52 5.84
C GLY A 395 13.79 -12.97 4.64
N CYS A 396 12.69 -13.63 4.27
CA CYS A 396 11.82 -13.20 3.18
C CYS A 396 11.15 -11.84 3.47
N PHE A 397 10.64 -11.60 4.68
CA PHE A 397 10.07 -10.30 5.04
C PHE A 397 11.10 -9.18 5.02
N ARG A 398 12.30 -9.40 5.57
CA ARG A 398 13.41 -8.41 5.50
C ARG A 398 13.81 -8.12 4.05
N LEU A 399 13.79 -9.13 3.17
CA LEU A 399 14.00 -8.93 1.74
C LEU A 399 12.90 -8.07 1.11
N ALA A 400 11.62 -8.35 1.38
CA ALA A 400 10.50 -7.57 0.90
C ALA A 400 10.53 -6.10 1.37
N LEU A 401 10.93 -5.86 2.63
CA LEU A 401 11.07 -4.52 3.23
C LEU A 401 12.18 -3.67 2.59
N LYS A 402 13.11 -4.25 1.82
CA LYS A 402 14.07 -3.46 1.01
C LYS A 402 13.39 -2.64 -0.09
N VAL A 403 12.21 -3.08 -0.53
CA VAL A 403 11.42 -2.43 -1.58
C VAL A 403 10.20 -1.74 -0.98
N ARG A 404 9.54 -2.40 -0.02
CA ARG A 404 8.35 -1.92 0.67
C ARG A 404 8.76 -1.06 1.86
N THR A 405 9.07 0.21 1.60
CA THR A 405 9.50 1.16 2.64
C THR A 405 8.35 2.03 3.14
N THR A 406 8.53 2.63 4.32
CA THR A 406 7.56 3.55 4.96
C THR A 406 7.28 4.79 4.10
N THR A 407 8.25 5.24 3.30
CA THR A 407 8.12 6.44 2.46
C THR A 407 7.61 6.13 1.06
N THR A 408 8.00 5.00 0.47
CA THR A 408 7.66 4.70 -0.93
C THR A 408 6.32 3.97 -1.06
N ASN A 409 6.04 3.01 -0.17
CA ASN A 409 4.87 2.12 -0.25
C ASN A 409 4.39 1.71 1.16
N PRO A 410 3.93 2.63 2.04
CA PRO A 410 3.68 2.30 3.44
C PRO A 410 2.56 1.29 3.65
N ALA A 411 1.55 1.23 2.79
CA ALA A 411 0.48 0.23 2.94
C ALA A 411 1.03 -1.21 2.82
N GLN A 412 1.91 -1.45 1.84
CA GLN A 412 2.57 -2.74 1.66
C GLN A 412 3.69 -2.95 2.70
N CYS A 413 4.39 -1.88 3.07
CA CYS A 413 5.39 -1.89 4.14
C CYS A 413 4.75 -2.34 5.46
N TYR A 414 3.65 -1.70 5.84
CA TYR A 414 2.84 -2.02 7.01
C TYR A 414 2.47 -3.49 7.05
N GLN A 415 1.89 -4.02 5.96
CA GLN A 415 1.52 -5.43 5.90
C GLN A 415 2.72 -6.36 6.14
N THR A 416 3.84 -6.14 5.44
CA THR A 416 5.04 -6.98 5.59
C THR A 416 5.71 -6.81 6.95
N ALA A 417 5.72 -5.60 7.50
CA ALA A 417 6.30 -5.29 8.79
C ALA A 417 5.47 -5.89 9.94
N CYS A 418 4.14 -5.89 9.82
CA CYS A 418 3.24 -6.62 10.71
C CYS A 418 3.50 -8.13 10.67
N ASN A 419 3.67 -8.71 9.47
CA ASN A 419 3.99 -10.13 9.33
C ASN A 419 5.32 -10.46 10.05
N LEU A 420 6.36 -9.64 9.87
CA LEU A 420 7.63 -9.78 10.59
C LEU A 420 7.44 -9.66 12.11
N GLY A 421 6.76 -8.60 12.55
CA GLY A 421 6.54 -8.30 13.97
C GLY A 421 5.77 -9.42 14.67
N HIS A 422 4.66 -9.87 14.07
CA HIS A 422 3.84 -10.94 14.60
C HIS A 422 4.56 -12.29 14.61
N THR A 423 5.37 -12.58 13.59
CA THR A 423 6.21 -13.79 13.57
C THR A 423 7.19 -13.77 14.74
N GLY A 424 7.91 -12.66 14.92
CA GLY A 424 8.83 -12.51 16.05
C GLY A 424 8.10 -12.56 17.41
N PHE A 425 6.91 -11.96 17.50
CA PHE A 425 6.12 -11.91 18.72
C PHE A 425 5.67 -13.30 19.17
N LEU A 426 5.09 -14.09 18.26
CA LEU A 426 4.66 -15.46 18.55
C LEU A 426 5.85 -16.37 18.90
N THR A 427 6.94 -16.28 18.13
CA THR A 427 8.15 -17.08 18.40
C THR A 427 8.87 -16.60 19.67
N GLY A 428 8.76 -15.33 20.04
CA GLY A 428 9.34 -14.74 21.26
C GLY A 428 8.86 -15.40 22.55
N TYR A 429 7.60 -15.84 22.58
CA TYR A 429 7.07 -16.62 23.70
C TYR A 429 7.70 -18.01 23.84
N LEU A 430 8.24 -18.56 22.76
CA LEU A 430 8.94 -19.84 22.76
C LEU A 430 10.45 -19.64 22.96
N ILE A 431 11.02 -18.62 22.33
CA ILE A 431 12.46 -18.36 22.24
C ILE A 431 12.69 -16.84 22.38
N ALA A 432 13.22 -16.41 23.53
CA ALA A 432 13.33 -14.99 23.88
C ALA A 432 14.13 -14.13 22.89
N ASP A 433 15.05 -14.71 22.12
CA ASP A 433 15.84 -13.97 21.13
C ASP A 433 14.97 -13.29 20.05
N TYR A 434 13.78 -13.83 19.77
CA TYR A 434 12.87 -13.33 18.72
C TYR A 434 12.06 -12.07 19.13
N TRP A 435 12.14 -11.64 20.39
CA TRP A 435 11.58 -10.34 20.78
C TRP A 435 12.23 -9.19 20.02
N ARG A 436 13.49 -9.35 19.59
CA ARG A 436 14.18 -8.36 18.76
C ARG A 436 13.52 -8.20 17.39
N GLU A 437 13.19 -9.30 16.73
CA GLU A 437 12.47 -9.34 15.45
C GLU A 437 11.06 -8.76 15.59
N ALA A 438 10.37 -9.04 16.70
CA ALA A 438 9.05 -8.48 17.00
C ALA A 438 9.12 -6.94 17.05
N ILE A 439 10.08 -6.42 17.82
CA ILE A 439 10.35 -4.99 17.99
C ILE A 439 10.73 -4.33 16.66
N GLU A 440 11.58 -4.98 15.85
CA GLU A 440 11.95 -4.50 14.51
C GLU A 440 10.73 -4.37 13.60
N GLY A 441 9.94 -5.44 13.47
CA GLY A 441 8.77 -5.46 12.60
C GLY A 441 7.70 -4.47 13.02
N TYR A 442 7.34 -4.44 14.30
CA TYR A 442 6.32 -3.50 14.78
C TYR A 442 6.78 -2.04 14.74
N GLY A 443 8.08 -1.76 14.99
CA GLY A 443 8.62 -0.41 14.83
C GLY A 443 8.44 0.11 13.40
N ILE A 444 8.79 -0.70 12.39
CA ILE A 444 8.60 -0.34 10.98
C ILE A 444 7.11 -0.21 10.63
N ALA A 445 6.26 -1.08 11.17
CA ALA A 445 4.82 -1.02 10.93
C ALA A 445 4.19 0.26 11.49
N ILE A 446 4.56 0.66 12.71
CA ILE A 446 4.11 1.90 13.36
C ILE A 446 4.57 3.11 12.54
N GLU A 447 5.82 3.14 12.08
CA GLU A 447 6.28 4.20 11.18
C GLU A 447 5.47 4.26 9.88
N ALA A 448 5.16 3.11 9.27
CA ALA A 448 4.33 3.06 8.06
C ALA A 448 2.90 3.59 8.29
N VAL A 449 2.29 3.28 9.44
CA VAL A 449 0.98 3.80 9.85
C VAL A 449 1.01 5.31 10.00
N GLU A 450 1.99 5.82 10.75
CA GLU A 450 2.09 7.26 10.99
C GLU A 450 2.38 8.03 9.71
N THR A 451 3.24 7.50 8.86
CA THR A 451 3.52 8.09 7.55
C THR A 451 2.24 8.09 6.70
N SER A 452 1.50 6.98 6.65
CA SER A 452 0.22 6.91 5.92
C SER A 452 -0.82 7.90 6.44
N ARG A 453 -0.92 8.09 7.76
CA ARG A 453 -1.85 9.05 8.38
C ARG A 453 -1.51 10.49 8.03
N SER A 454 -0.22 10.84 7.99
CA SER A 454 0.22 12.19 7.60
C SER A 454 -0.18 12.59 6.16
N TRP A 455 -0.57 11.62 5.34
CA TRP A 455 -0.97 11.83 3.94
C TRP A 455 -2.47 11.92 3.72
N VAL A 456 -3.26 11.67 4.76
CA VAL A 456 -4.72 11.59 4.65
C VAL A 456 -5.34 12.89 5.14
N ASN A 457 -5.92 13.66 4.22
CA ASN A 457 -6.59 14.92 4.52
C ASN A 457 -7.92 14.72 5.28
N SER A 458 -8.55 13.54 5.13
CA SER A 458 -9.81 13.20 5.80
C SER A 458 -9.56 12.73 7.23
N GLU A 459 -10.10 13.45 8.20
CA GLU A 459 -10.02 13.08 9.62
C GLU A 459 -10.65 11.71 9.90
N SER A 460 -11.83 11.44 9.34
CA SER A 460 -12.49 10.13 9.50
C SER A 460 -11.61 8.99 8.99
N ARG A 461 -10.89 9.19 7.88
CA ARG A 461 -9.96 8.19 7.35
C ARG A 461 -8.67 8.09 8.18
N ARG A 462 -8.19 9.18 8.79
CA ARG A 462 -7.07 9.14 9.76
C ARG A 462 -7.45 8.33 11.01
N GLN A 463 -8.67 8.51 11.52
CA GLN A 463 -9.20 7.74 12.65
C GLN A 463 -9.35 6.25 12.32
N GLU A 464 -9.87 5.92 11.13
CA GLU A 464 -10.00 4.52 10.69
C GLU A 464 -8.63 3.81 10.62
N ILE A 465 -7.59 4.48 10.11
CA ILE A 465 -6.23 3.93 10.05
C ILE A 465 -5.68 3.70 11.48
N LEU A 466 -5.98 4.59 12.42
CA LEU A 466 -5.56 4.44 13.81
C LEU A 466 -6.28 3.26 14.49
N GLU A 467 -7.60 3.17 14.35
CA GLU A 467 -8.40 2.09 14.92
C GLU A 467 -7.89 0.71 14.43
N GLN A 468 -7.58 0.60 13.13
CA GLN A 468 -7.04 -0.63 12.53
C GLN A 468 -5.61 -0.98 12.97
N SER A 469 -4.88 -0.06 13.60
CA SER A 469 -3.46 -0.23 13.97
C SER A 469 -3.19 -0.17 15.48
N ILE A 470 -4.20 0.07 16.31
CA ILE A 470 -4.03 0.24 17.76
C ILE A 470 -3.42 -0.99 18.43
N GLY A 471 -3.83 -2.20 18.01
CA GLY A 471 -3.29 -3.46 18.53
C GLY A 471 -1.79 -3.66 18.25
N ILE A 472 -1.22 -2.95 17.27
CA ILE A 472 0.23 -3.04 16.99
C ILE A 472 1.04 -2.28 18.02
N TYR A 473 0.57 -1.12 18.48
CA TYR A 473 1.24 -0.38 19.55
C TYR A 473 1.26 -1.20 20.83
N GLU A 474 0.15 -1.86 21.14
CA GLU A 474 0.05 -2.78 22.28
C GLU A 474 1.06 -3.93 22.18
N ASN A 475 1.07 -4.66 21.06
CA ASN A 475 2.03 -5.75 20.84
C ASN A 475 3.48 -5.25 20.85
N MET A 476 3.74 -4.03 20.37
CA MET A 476 5.06 -3.40 20.43
C MET A 476 5.50 -3.12 21.87
N VAL A 477 4.62 -2.56 22.70
CA VAL A 477 4.88 -2.32 24.13
C VAL A 477 5.18 -3.64 24.84
N GLN A 478 4.33 -4.66 24.63
CA GLN A 478 4.52 -5.98 25.24
C GLN A 478 5.82 -6.65 24.77
N ALA A 479 6.15 -6.56 23.47
CA ALA A 479 7.40 -7.08 22.93
C ALA A 479 8.63 -6.38 23.54
N CYS A 480 8.56 -5.06 23.73
CA CYS A 480 9.62 -4.31 24.39
C CYS A 480 9.80 -4.74 25.85
N ILE A 481 8.72 -4.93 26.60
CA ILE A 481 8.77 -5.39 28.00
C ILE A 481 9.39 -6.78 28.08
N ASN A 482 8.91 -7.73 27.28
CA ASN A 482 9.42 -9.10 27.27
C ASN A 482 10.87 -9.17 26.76
N GLY A 483 11.26 -8.28 25.85
CA GLY A 483 12.63 -8.10 25.37
C GLY A 483 13.53 -7.30 26.32
N GLY A 484 13.06 -6.90 27.51
CA GLY A 484 13.81 -6.15 28.52
C GLY A 484 14.11 -4.68 28.17
N GLN A 485 13.44 -4.12 27.16
CA GLN A 485 13.62 -2.75 26.67
C GLN A 485 12.55 -1.80 27.26
N ILE A 486 12.60 -1.60 28.58
CA ILE A 486 11.59 -0.81 29.34
C ILE A 486 11.47 0.64 28.83
N GLU A 487 12.60 1.28 28.51
CA GLU A 487 12.61 2.66 28.00
C GLU A 487 11.80 2.79 26.71
N LYS A 488 12.00 1.86 25.76
CA LYS A 488 11.25 1.84 24.51
C LYS A 488 9.78 1.49 24.74
N ALA A 489 9.49 0.54 25.64
CA ALA A 489 8.11 0.21 25.98
C ALA A 489 7.33 1.45 26.44
N PHE A 490 7.96 2.27 27.29
CA PHE A 490 7.38 3.53 27.74
C PHE A 490 7.18 4.52 26.58
N GLU A 491 8.20 4.75 25.74
CA GLU A 491 8.10 5.67 24.60
C GLU A 491 6.98 5.26 23.63
N TYR A 492 6.84 3.97 23.31
CA TYR A 492 5.76 3.48 22.44
C TYR A 492 4.39 3.56 23.10
N SER A 493 4.32 3.39 24.42
CA SER A 493 3.07 3.57 25.17
C SER A 493 2.59 5.04 25.13
N GLU A 494 3.50 6.01 25.23
CA GLU A 494 3.20 7.45 25.11
C GLU A 494 2.87 7.82 23.66
N ARG A 495 3.58 7.24 22.68
CA ARG A 495 3.32 7.44 21.25
C ARG A 495 1.92 6.99 20.84
N SER A 496 1.45 5.87 21.40
CA SER A 496 0.09 5.35 21.21
C SER A 496 -0.99 6.35 21.67
N ARG A 497 -0.78 7.00 22.82
CA ARG A 497 -1.74 7.90 23.47
C ARG A 497 -1.72 9.33 22.91
N SER A 498 -0.54 9.90 22.74
CA SER A 498 -0.36 11.31 22.40
C SER A 498 -0.93 11.65 21.03
N LYS A 499 -0.91 10.69 20.10
CA LYS A 499 -1.32 10.91 18.70
C LYS A 499 -2.84 10.87 18.48
N LEU A 500 -3.60 10.23 19.36
CA LEU A 500 -5.07 10.27 19.35
C LEU A 500 -5.59 11.56 19.97
N LEU A 501 -4.95 12.00 21.06
CA LEU A 501 -5.39 13.14 21.83
C LEU A 501 -5.09 14.48 21.13
N VAL A 502 -3.94 14.60 20.46
CA VAL A 502 -3.63 15.79 19.65
C VAL A 502 -4.62 15.95 18.49
N ASP A 503 -5.00 14.84 17.83
CA ASP A 503 -6.03 14.88 16.78
C ASP A 503 -7.40 15.32 17.32
N LEU A 504 -7.79 14.89 18.53
CA LEU A 504 -9.02 15.33 19.21
C LEU A 504 -8.98 16.80 19.64
N MET A 505 -7.80 17.33 19.96
CA MET A 505 -7.62 18.74 20.30
C MET A 505 -7.64 19.64 19.06
N ALA A 506 -7.10 19.16 17.93
CA ALA A 506 -7.11 19.87 16.65
C ALA A 506 -8.53 20.00 16.06
N SER A 507 -9.39 19.00 16.25
CA SER A 507 -10.74 18.99 15.70
C SER A 507 -11.73 19.91 16.43
N TYR A 508 -11.46 20.21 17.71
CA TYR A 508 -12.06 21.35 18.39
C TYR A 508 -11.28 22.61 17.98
N ASN A 509 -11.60 23.15 16.80
CA ASN A 509 -11.06 24.41 16.25
C ASN A 509 -10.75 25.44 17.35
N LEU A 510 -9.52 25.46 17.86
CA LEU A 510 -9.08 26.43 18.87
C LEU A 510 -8.95 27.85 18.28
N PHE A 511 -9.08 27.99 16.95
CA PHE A 511 -9.00 29.22 16.19
C PHE A 511 -10.35 29.67 15.60
N GLU A 512 -11.46 29.50 16.31
CA GLU A 512 -12.65 30.32 16.01
C GLU A 512 -12.37 31.80 16.39
N GLY A 513 -11.72 32.54 15.50
CA GLY A 513 -11.71 34.02 15.59
C GLY A 513 -10.44 34.74 15.11
N ASP A 514 -9.30 34.09 15.01
CA ASP A 514 -8.02 34.74 14.68
C ASP A 514 -7.56 34.43 13.24
N GLU A 515 -7.21 35.47 12.46
CA GLU A 515 -6.64 35.31 11.12
C GLU A 515 -5.28 34.61 11.21
N ILE A 516 -5.13 33.47 10.53
CA ILE A 516 -3.83 32.79 10.39
C ILE A 516 -2.82 33.76 9.78
N PRO A 517 -1.64 33.99 10.41
CA PRO A 517 -0.63 34.89 9.87
C PRO A 517 -0.27 34.55 8.40
N PRO A 518 -0.11 35.54 7.50
CA PRO A 518 0.15 35.29 6.08
C PRO A 518 1.36 34.39 5.80
N LYS A 519 2.42 34.52 6.62
CA LYS A 519 3.62 33.66 6.55
C LYS A 519 3.30 32.19 6.86
N LEU A 520 2.41 31.94 7.83
CA LEU A 520 2.00 30.60 8.22
C LEU A 520 1.11 29.99 7.13
N GLN A 521 0.24 30.79 6.51
CA GLN A 521 -0.57 30.37 5.37
C GLN A 521 0.29 29.94 4.17
N GLU A 522 1.37 30.68 3.87
CA GLU A 522 2.32 30.32 2.81
C GLU A 522 3.04 28.98 3.11
N LEU A 523 3.46 28.75 4.36
CA LEU A 523 4.09 27.50 4.77
C LEU A 523 3.14 26.30 4.67
N LEU A 524 1.87 26.47 5.06
CA LEU A 524 0.84 25.43 4.92
C LEU A 524 0.59 25.10 3.44
N GLN A 525 0.52 26.11 2.58
CA GLN A 525 0.37 25.90 1.13
C GLN A 525 1.57 25.14 0.55
N GLN A 526 2.80 25.52 0.89
CA GLN A 526 4.01 24.79 0.44
C GLN A 526 4.01 23.33 0.94
N TYR A 527 3.56 23.09 2.16
CA TYR A 527 3.43 21.73 2.72
C TYR A 527 2.44 20.88 1.91
N GLU A 528 1.26 21.43 1.59
CA GLU A 528 0.25 20.77 0.75
C GLU A 528 0.72 20.51 -0.68
N GLU A 529 1.40 21.48 -1.32
CA GLU A 529 1.93 21.35 -2.67
C GLU A 529 2.98 20.23 -2.75
N LEU A 530 3.87 20.12 -1.76
CA LEU A 530 4.85 19.04 -1.66
C LEU A 530 4.15 17.68 -1.47
N GLN A 531 3.11 17.61 -0.64
CA GLN A 531 2.31 16.39 -0.46
C GLN A 531 1.64 15.94 -1.77
N GLN A 532 1.06 16.86 -2.53
CA GLN A 532 0.47 16.55 -3.84
C GLN A 532 1.50 16.03 -4.84
N GLN A 533 2.70 16.62 -4.89
CA GLN A 533 3.78 16.13 -5.76
C GLN A 533 4.22 14.71 -5.39
N ILE A 534 4.33 14.43 -4.09
CA ILE A 534 4.66 13.10 -3.59
C ILE A 534 3.60 12.08 -4.01
N ASP A 535 2.32 12.42 -3.85
CA ASP A 535 1.22 11.52 -4.19
C ASP A 535 1.14 11.25 -5.70
N GLN A 536 1.44 12.24 -6.53
CA GLN A 536 1.55 12.06 -7.99
C GLN A 536 2.68 11.07 -8.35
N GLU A 537 3.85 11.18 -7.73
CA GLU A 537 4.98 10.26 -7.94
C GLU A 537 4.64 8.83 -7.51
N ARG A 538 3.90 8.67 -6.41
CA ARG A 538 3.45 7.35 -5.92
C ARG A 538 2.40 6.73 -6.83
N GLN A 539 1.40 7.50 -7.23
CA GLN A 539 0.28 7.02 -8.04
C GLN A 539 0.71 6.59 -9.44
N SER A 540 1.79 7.17 -9.98
CA SER A 540 2.28 6.87 -11.32
C SER A 540 2.56 5.38 -11.64
N HIS A 541 2.63 4.47 -10.65
CA HIS A 541 3.09 3.09 -10.85
C HIS A 541 2.17 1.95 -10.35
N LYS A 542 0.92 2.19 -9.95
CA LYS A 542 0.03 1.11 -9.42
C LYS A 542 -0.54 0.09 -10.44
N SER A 543 -0.02 0.00 -11.67
CA SER A 543 -0.50 -1.01 -12.65
C SER A 543 0.30 -2.31 -12.53
N GLU A 544 -0.32 -3.30 -11.87
CA GLU A 544 0.13 -4.69 -11.66
C GLU A 544 0.38 -5.50 -12.95
N ASN A 545 0.33 -4.90 -14.15
CA ASN A 545 0.50 -5.62 -15.42
C ASN A 545 1.71 -5.17 -16.28
N SER A 546 2.57 -4.26 -15.79
CA SER A 546 3.66 -3.67 -16.61
C SER A 546 4.85 -4.62 -16.83
N ARG A 547 5.07 -5.05 -18.08
CA ARG A 547 6.27 -5.79 -18.52
C ARG A 547 7.53 -4.95 -18.25
N SER A 548 8.32 -5.34 -17.24
CA SER A 548 9.72 -4.91 -16.98
C SER A 548 9.86 -3.44 -16.56
N ASP A 549 9.65 -3.17 -15.27
CA ASP A 549 10.16 -1.95 -14.63
C ASP A 549 11.60 -2.20 -14.18
N THR A 550 12.58 -1.66 -14.93
CA THR A 550 14.00 -1.83 -14.59
C THR A 550 14.28 -1.15 -13.25
N ARG A 551 15.03 -1.80 -12.35
CA ARG A 551 15.42 -1.28 -11.02
C ARG A 551 15.83 0.20 -11.01
N ALA A 552 16.55 0.67 -12.03
CA ALA A 552 17.00 2.06 -12.14
C ALA A 552 15.84 3.08 -12.17
N ILE A 553 14.73 2.78 -12.87
CA ILE A 553 13.55 3.67 -12.95
C ILE A 553 12.85 3.72 -11.59
N TRP A 554 12.73 2.57 -10.94
CA TRP A 554 12.16 2.47 -9.59
C TRP A 554 13.02 3.21 -8.56
N GLU A 555 14.35 3.08 -8.62
CA GLU A 555 15.29 3.77 -7.73
C GLU A 555 15.25 5.28 -7.91
N GLU A 556 15.30 5.78 -9.14
CA GLU A 556 15.22 7.22 -9.45
C GLU A 556 13.94 7.85 -8.90
N ARG A 557 12.79 7.19 -9.12
CA ARG A 557 11.50 7.62 -8.58
C ARG A 557 11.50 7.65 -7.06
N ASN A 558 12.00 6.60 -6.42
CA ASN A 558 12.04 6.52 -4.97
C ASN A 558 12.96 7.58 -4.36
N GLN A 559 14.10 7.86 -5.00
CA GLN A 559 14.97 8.97 -4.61
C GLN A 559 14.24 10.31 -4.69
N LYS A 560 13.43 10.53 -5.73
CA LYS A 560 12.60 11.73 -5.85
C LYS A 560 11.56 11.83 -4.72
N ILE A 561 10.87 10.74 -4.38
CA ILE A 561 9.92 10.71 -3.26
C ILE A 561 10.63 11.04 -1.94
N ILE A 562 11.79 10.42 -1.68
CA ILE A 562 12.59 10.68 -0.46
C ILE A 562 13.02 12.15 -0.40
N PHE A 563 13.44 12.72 -1.53
CA PHE A 563 13.83 14.12 -1.61
C PHE A 563 12.66 15.07 -1.33
N LEU A 564 11.48 14.80 -1.89
CA LEU A 564 10.27 15.60 -1.64
C LEU A 564 9.81 15.49 -0.17
N GLU A 565 9.84 14.29 0.42
CA GLU A 565 9.53 14.09 1.85
C GLU A 565 10.52 14.87 2.74
N THR A 566 11.80 14.91 2.37
CA THR A 566 12.82 15.71 3.09
C THR A 566 12.51 17.20 3.05
N GLN A 567 12.11 17.74 1.89
CA GLN A 567 11.68 19.14 1.78
C GLN A 567 10.41 19.40 2.59
N LYS A 568 9.44 18.49 2.54
CA LYS A 568 8.18 18.61 3.30
C LYS A 568 8.45 18.67 4.80
N GLN A 569 9.37 17.84 5.31
CA GLN A 569 9.78 17.88 6.71
C GLN A 569 10.44 19.21 7.09
N GLN A 570 11.23 19.82 6.20
CA GLN A 570 11.83 21.14 6.45
C GLN A 570 10.76 22.24 6.55
N VAL A 571 9.73 22.18 5.71
CA VAL A 571 8.59 23.11 5.81
C VAL A 571 7.85 22.90 7.14
N TRP A 572 7.63 21.65 7.56
CA TRP A 572 7.01 21.35 8.85
C TRP A 572 7.82 21.90 10.04
N GLU A 573 9.15 21.79 10.03
CA GLU A 573 9.99 22.39 11.09
C GLU A 573 9.87 23.92 11.13
N ASN A 574 9.67 24.57 9.99
CA ASN A 574 9.40 26.01 9.94
C ASN A 574 8.01 26.33 10.51
N ILE A 575 6.98 25.54 10.21
CA ILE A 575 5.65 25.68 10.82
C ILE A 575 5.77 25.56 12.35
N ARG A 576 6.49 24.56 12.85
CA ARG A 576 6.72 24.34 14.29
C ARG A 576 7.40 25.52 14.99
N ARG A 577 8.29 26.24 14.31
CA ARG A 577 8.96 27.42 14.89
C ARG A 577 8.02 28.62 15.03
N GLU A 578 7.05 28.74 14.14
CA GLU A 578 6.08 29.84 14.16
C GLU A 578 4.90 29.52 15.07
N ASP A 579 4.39 28.29 15.00
CA ASP A 579 3.27 27.81 15.82
C ASP A 579 3.49 26.31 16.17
N PRO A 580 4.04 26.03 17.38
CA PRO A 580 4.26 24.67 17.85
C PRO A 580 2.98 23.86 18.03
N VAL A 581 1.85 24.51 18.33
CA VAL A 581 0.56 23.85 18.57
C VAL A 581 0.02 23.34 17.24
N LEU A 582 -0.10 24.23 16.25
CA LEU A 582 -0.56 23.88 14.90
C LEU A 582 0.36 22.83 14.23
N ALA A 583 1.67 22.93 14.41
CA ALA A 583 2.60 21.91 13.89
C ALA A 583 2.34 20.53 14.50
N GLY A 584 2.02 20.47 15.80
CA GLY A 584 1.63 19.26 16.49
C GLY A 584 0.35 18.64 15.93
N GLU A 585 -0.62 19.46 15.50
CA GLU A 585 -1.86 19.01 14.85
C GLU A 585 -1.60 18.40 13.46
N ILE A 586 -0.63 18.94 12.72
CA ILE A 586 -0.24 18.41 11.40
C ILE A 586 0.52 17.09 11.55
N GLN A 587 1.48 17.04 12.47
CA GLN A 587 2.33 15.88 12.69
C GLN A 587 2.81 15.83 14.14
N VAL A 588 2.32 14.86 14.92
CA VAL A 588 2.80 14.63 16.28
C VAL A 588 4.23 14.08 16.26
N ASN A 589 5.15 14.80 16.90
CA ASN A 589 6.51 14.37 17.18
C ASN A 589 6.58 13.74 18.58
N PRO A 590 6.75 12.40 18.71
CA PRO A 590 6.74 11.74 20.01
C PRO A 590 7.92 12.16 20.89
N LEU A 591 7.66 12.41 22.17
CA LEU A 591 8.71 12.70 23.16
C LEU A 591 9.56 11.46 23.46
N LYS A 592 10.87 11.69 23.61
CA LYS A 592 11.80 10.68 24.14
C LYS A 592 11.76 10.68 25.66
N LEU A 593 12.17 9.56 26.27
CA LEU A 593 12.25 9.45 27.73
C LEU A 593 13.06 10.60 28.36
N SER A 594 14.19 10.98 27.76
CA SER A 594 15.03 12.08 28.25
C SER A 594 14.37 13.45 28.21
N GLU A 595 13.38 13.65 27.35
CA GLU A 595 12.60 14.89 27.29
C GLU A 595 11.50 14.87 28.36
N ILE A 596 10.82 13.73 28.52
CA ILE A 596 9.81 13.52 29.56
C ILE A 596 10.41 13.68 30.96
N GLN A 597 11.62 13.16 31.20
CA GLN A 597 12.31 13.31 32.48
C GLN A 597 12.62 14.77 32.84
N LYS A 598 12.78 15.66 31.85
CA LYS A 598 12.98 17.10 32.09
C LYS A 598 11.71 17.83 32.50
N LEU A 599 10.54 17.23 32.28
CA LEU A 599 9.26 17.78 32.74
C LEU A 599 9.07 17.63 34.25
N ILE A 600 9.91 16.81 34.90
CA ILE A 600 9.89 16.57 36.33
C ILE A 600 10.78 17.62 37.02
N ASP A 601 10.16 18.61 37.65
CA ASP A 601 10.87 19.75 38.25
C ASP A 601 11.61 19.40 39.56
N GLN A 602 11.07 18.45 40.34
CA GLN A 602 11.56 18.09 41.68
C GLN A 602 12.00 16.63 41.75
N THR A 603 13.03 16.34 42.56
CA THR A 603 13.59 14.98 42.70
C THR A 603 12.66 14.00 43.43
N ASN A 604 11.72 14.52 44.22
CA ASN A 604 10.67 13.80 44.96
C ASN A 604 9.36 13.68 44.17
N THR A 605 9.34 14.03 42.88
CA THR A 605 8.18 13.85 41.99
C THR A 605 8.40 12.63 41.09
N ALA A 606 7.36 11.80 40.94
CA ALA A 606 7.35 10.69 39.99
C ALA A 606 6.14 10.76 39.04
N ILE A 607 6.34 10.36 37.78
CA ILE A 607 5.24 10.14 36.83
C ILE A 607 4.86 8.66 36.89
N LEU A 608 3.57 8.38 37.12
CA LEU A 608 3.00 7.03 37.02
C LEU A 608 2.19 6.93 35.74
N SER A 609 2.76 6.28 34.73
CA SER A 609 2.11 6.09 33.45
C SER A 609 1.56 4.68 33.32
N PHE A 610 0.24 4.56 33.31
CA PHE A 610 -0.47 3.29 33.18
C PHE A 610 -0.58 2.92 31.71
N TYR A 611 -0.47 1.63 31.40
CA TYR A 611 -0.73 1.08 30.08
C TYR A 611 -1.22 -0.36 30.20
N THR A 612 -2.40 -0.65 29.67
CA THR A 612 -3.02 -1.97 29.73
C THR A 612 -2.84 -2.68 28.39
N THR A 613 -2.24 -3.85 28.41
CA THR A 613 -2.17 -4.80 27.29
C THR A 613 -3.27 -5.84 27.43
N ASN A 614 -3.36 -6.78 26.49
CA ASN A 614 -4.32 -7.87 26.54
C ASN A 614 -4.13 -8.76 27.77
N SER A 615 -2.89 -8.98 28.22
CA SER A 615 -2.59 -9.87 29.35
C SER A 615 -2.50 -9.13 30.68
N ASP A 616 -1.87 -7.96 30.71
CA ASP A 616 -1.42 -7.32 31.95
C ASP A 616 -1.68 -5.81 31.95
N THR A 617 -1.60 -5.19 33.12
CA THR A 617 -1.50 -3.72 33.24
C THR A 617 -0.13 -3.33 33.76
N HIS A 618 0.53 -2.46 33.02
CA HIS A 618 1.87 -1.98 33.27
C HIS A 618 1.83 -0.55 33.81
N ILE A 619 2.63 -0.29 34.85
CA ILE A 619 2.79 1.04 35.46
C ILE A 619 4.27 1.42 35.30
N PHE A 620 4.54 2.32 34.36
CA PHE A 620 5.85 2.93 34.20
C PHE A 620 6.02 4.01 35.27
N VAL A 621 7.04 3.85 36.11
CA VAL A 621 7.40 4.82 37.14
C VAL A 621 8.61 5.59 36.65
N VAL A 622 8.40 6.85 36.26
CA VAL A 622 9.43 7.72 35.69
C VAL A 622 9.85 8.76 36.72
N GLN A 623 11.16 8.83 36.96
CA GLN A 623 11.84 9.80 37.80
C GLN A 623 12.91 10.51 36.96
N GLN A 624 13.44 11.65 37.42
CA GLN A 624 14.41 12.47 36.67
C GLN A 624 15.59 11.68 36.07
N ASN A 625 16.07 10.64 36.77
CA ASN A 625 17.26 9.88 36.37
C ASN A 625 17.02 8.37 36.26
N LYS A 626 15.77 7.90 36.38
CA LYS A 626 15.45 6.46 36.42
C LYS A 626 14.06 6.20 35.87
N ILE A 627 13.90 5.06 35.20
CA ILE A 627 12.60 4.46 34.91
C ILE A 627 12.55 3.05 35.49
N THR A 628 11.43 2.70 36.12
CA THR A 628 11.12 1.33 36.54
C THR A 628 9.74 0.92 36.06
N LEU A 629 9.49 -0.38 36.03
CA LEU A 629 8.23 -0.96 35.60
C LEU A 629 7.64 -1.79 36.73
N HIS A 630 6.40 -1.52 37.08
CA HIS A 630 5.58 -2.38 37.92
C HIS A 630 4.49 -3.01 37.04
N THR A 631 4.22 -4.31 37.20
CA THR A 631 3.29 -5.04 36.34
C THR A 631 2.25 -5.78 37.17
N CYS A 632 0.99 -5.40 36.98
CA CYS A 632 -0.17 -6.08 37.52
C CYS A 632 -0.49 -7.29 36.64
N ILE A 633 0.12 -8.43 36.96
CA ILE A 633 0.05 -9.66 36.17
C ILE A 633 -1.39 -10.18 36.10
N GLY A 634 -1.86 -10.52 34.91
CA GLY A 634 -3.21 -11.02 34.66
C GLY A 634 -4.30 -9.96 34.77
N GLN A 635 -3.96 -8.68 34.94
CA GLN A 635 -4.90 -7.56 34.98
C GLN A 635 -4.93 -6.84 33.63
N GLY A 636 -5.06 -7.60 32.54
CA GLY A 636 -5.13 -7.09 31.17
C GLY A 636 -6.48 -6.47 30.79
N LEU A 637 -6.66 -6.23 29.49
CA LEU A 637 -7.80 -5.54 28.92
C LEU A 637 -9.14 -6.17 29.35
N ASP A 638 -9.34 -7.46 29.11
CA ASP A 638 -10.61 -8.13 29.41
C ASP A 638 -10.88 -8.24 30.92
N ILE A 639 -9.83 -8.43 31.72
CA ILE A 639 -9.96 -8.68 33.15
C ILE A 639 -10.10 -7.38 33.93
N LEU A 640 -9.17 -6.45 33.79
CA LEU A 640 -9.19 -5.21 34.58
C LEU A 640 -10.17 -4.20 33.99
N GLN A 641 -10.07 -3.89 32.69
CA GLN A 641 -10.93 -2.87 32.09
C GLN A 641 -12.38 -3.37 32.01
N GLY A 642 -12.59 -4.65 31.68
CA GLY A 642 -13.91 -5.27 31.79
C GLY A 642 -14.46 -5.23 33.22
N TRP A 643 -13.65 -5.50 34.23
CA TRP A 643 -14.09 -5.38 35.64
C TRP A 643 -14.43 -3.93 36.01
N ILE A 644 -13.63 -2.93 35.60
CA ILE A 644 -13.94 -1.51 35.84
C ILE A 644 -15.26 -1.13 35.16
N GLU A 645 -15.48 -1.55 33.92
CA GLU A 645 -16.73 -1.28 33.22
C GLU A 645 -17.94 -1.82 34.01
N GLN A 646 -17.87 -3.09 34.41
CA GLN A 646 -18.99 -3.79 35.05
C GLN A 646 -19.25 -3.35 36.50
N ASN A 647 -18.21 -2.99 37.24
CA ASN A 647 -18.33 -2.71 38.68
C ASN A 647 -18.25 -1.22 39.02
N TRP A 648 -17.66 -0.40 38.16
CA TRP A 648 -17.58 1.06 38.35
C TRP A 648 -18.51 1.80 37.41
N LEU A 649 -18.30 1.70 36.10
CA LEU A 649 -18.95 2.58 35.11
C LEU A 649 -20.45 2.29 34.93
N LEU A 650 -20.81 1.03 34.67
CA LEU A 650 -22.22 0.65 34.48
C LEU A 650 -23.06 0.90 35.74
N PRO A 651 -22.61 0.52 36.96
CA PRO A 651 -23.37 0.83 38.17
C PRO A 651 -23.45 2.33 38.48
N TYR A 652 -22.41 3.10 38.19
CA TYR A 652 -22.45 4.57 38.32
C TYR A 652 -23.56 5.18 37.45
N ARG A 653 -23.69 4.71 36.21
CA ARG A 653 -24.71 5.19 35.25
C ARG A 653 -26.12 4.68 35.57
N ASP A 654 -26.24 3.38 35.83
CA ASP A 654 -27.54 2.67 35.82
C ASP A 654 -28.10 2.43 37.23
N GLU A 655 -27.25 2.34 38.27
CA GLU A 655 -27.64 2.02 39.65
C GLU A 655 -26.91 2.91 40.70
N PRO A 656 -27.03 4.26 40.63
CA PRO A 656 -26.18 5.18 41.40
C PRO A 656 -26.24 4.99 42.92
N LYS A 657 -27.39 4.59 43.48
CA LYS A 657 -27.52 4.31 44.93
C LYS A 657 -26.73 3.08 45.37
N LYS A 658 -26.68 2.05 44.54
CA LYS A 658 -25.90 0.83 44.81
C LYS A 658 -24.42 1.11 44.63
N TRP A 659 -24.06 1.87 43.60
CA TRP A 659 -22.69 2.34 43.41
C TRP A 659 -22.18 3.13 44.63
N GLN A 660 -22.98 4.08 45.15
CA GLN A 660 -22.63 4.86 46.33
C GLN A 660 -22.36 4.01 47.58
N THR A 661 -23.17 2.96 47.83
CA THR A 661 -22.97 2.09 49.01
C THR A 661 -21.80 1.12 48.86
N GLN A 662 -21.37 0.84 47.63
CA GLN A 662 -20.31 -0.13 47.32
C GLN A 662 -18.95 0.52 46.99
N ILE A 663 -18.88 1.85 46.90
CA ILE A 663 -17.68 2.57 46.46
C ILE A 663 -16.42 2.17 47.25
N ASN A 664 -16.52 2.04 48.57
CA ASN A 664 -15.39 1.67 49.42
C ASN A 664 -14.86 0.26 49.14
N SER A 665 -15.75 -0.71 48.90
CA SER A 665 -15.35 -2.08 48.54
C SER A 665 -14.75 -2.13 47.14
N ILE A 666 -15.32 -1.38 46.19
CA ILE A 666 -14.85 -1.35 44.81
C ILE A 666 -13.46 -0.70 44.74
N LEU A 667 -13.24 0.43 45.41
CA LEU A 667 -11.92 1.09 45.45
C LEU A 667 -10.86 0.24 46.15
N ARG A 668 -11.24 -0.56 47.16
CA ARG A 668 -10.32 -1.51 47.79
C ARG A 668 -9.92 -2.63 46.83
N GLU A 669 -10.89 -3.27 46.17
CA GLU A 669 -10.59 -4.32 45.19
C GLU A 669 -9.78 -3.78 44.01
N LEU A 670 -10.07 -2.55 43.55
CA LEU A 670 -9.29 -1.90 42.50
C LEU A 670 -7.84 -1.64 42.94
N ALA A 671 -7.61 -1.19 44.17
CA ALA A 671 -6.27 -0.99 44.70
C ALA A 671 -5.50 -2.31 44.85
N GLU A 672 -6.18 -3.41 45.21
CA GLU A 672 -5.59 -4.76 45.24
C GLU A 672 -5.22 -5.23 43.83
N ARG A 673 -6.11 -5.05 42.84
CA ARG A 673 -5.84 -5.39 41.43
C ARG A 673 -4.68 -4.58 40.85
N LEU A 674 -4.60 -3.29 41.18
CA LEU A 674 -3.50 -2.41 40.78
C LEU A 674 -2.25 -2.56 41.67
N GLN A 675 -2.28 -3.46 42.65
CA GLN A 675 -1.16 -3.76 43.55
C GLN A 675 -0.54 -2.49 44.18
N ILE A 676 -1.40 -1.54 44.59
CA ILE A 676 -0.96 -0.20 45.03
C ILE A 676 0.03 -0.27 46.21
N SER A 677 -0.16 -1.20 47.15
CA SER A 677 0.75 -1.36 48.29
C SER A 677 2.17 -1.79 47.85
N GLU A 678 2.25 -2.74 46.91
CA GLU A 678 3.51 -3.22 46.36
C GLU A 678 4.20 -2.10 45.56
N LEU A 679 3.44 -1.42 44.67
CA LEU A 679 3.91 -0.27 43.90
C LEU A 679 4.55 0.80 44.79
N ILE A 680 3.89 1.17 45.91
CA ILE A 680 4.42 2.16 46.86
C ILE A 680 5.73 1.66 47.48
N SER A 681 5.72 0.44 48.00
CA SER A 681 6.85 -0.10 48.75
C SER A 681 8.11 -0.32 47.89
N GLU A 682 7.95 -0.68 46.62
CA GLU A 682 9.05 -1.04 45.73
C GLU A 682 9.57 0.15 44.91
N HIS A 683 8.69 1.09 44.53
CA HIS A 683 9.03 2.12 43.54
C HIS A 683 8.93 3.56 44.04
N LEU A 684 8.14 3.85 45.08
CA LEU A 684 7.78 5.23 45.46
C LEU A 684 8.40 5.71 46.78
N GLN A 685 9.46 5.04 47.25
CA GLN A 685 10.16 5.48 48.46
C GLN A 685 10.82 6.86 48.26
N GLY A 686 10.50 7.81 49.14
CA GLY A 686 11.01 9.18 49.09
C GLY A 686 10.33 10.08 48.06
N ILE A 687 9.25 9.60 47.41
CA ILE A 687 8.40 10.40 46.54
C ILE A 687 7.30 11.07 47.38
N GLU A 688 7.05 12.35 47.09
CA GLU A 688 6.03 13.17 47.76
C GLU A 688 4.95 13.62 46.78
N GLU A 689 5.24 13.62 45.47
CA GLU A 689 4.32 14.04 44.43
C GLU A 689 4.23 13.00 43.30
N LEU A 690 2.99 12.74 42.85
CA LEU A 690 2.68 11.86 41.73
C LEU A 690 2.00 12.63 40.60
N ILE A 691 2.52 12.49 39.39
CA ILE A 691 1.84 12.89 38.16
C ILE A 691 1.28 11.61 37.52
N LEU A 692 -0.03 11.46 37.54
CA LEU A 692 -0.71 10.28 37.01
C LEU A 692 -1.04 10.48 35.54
N VAL A 693 -0.68 9.48 34.74
CA VAL A 693 -1.09 9.32 33.33
C VAL A 693 -1.93 8.04 33.23
N PRO A 694 -3.25 8.11 33.48
CA PRO A 694 -4.11 6.94 33.40
C PRO A 694 -4.23 6.42 31.96
N HIS A 695 -4.80 5.23 31.81
CA HIS A 695 -5.07 4.61 30.52
C HIS A 695 -6.46 3.96 30.51
N LEU A 696 -7.20 4.15 29.40
CA LEU A 696 -8.56 3.64 29.22
C LEU A 696 -9.50 4.05 30.37
N LEU A 697 -10.27 3.14 30.95
CA LEU A 697 -11.26 3.46 31.98
C LEU A 697 -10.63 3.94 33.30
N LEU A 698 -9.31 3.79 33.48
CA LEU A 698 -8.61 4.36 34.62
C LEU A 698 -8.68 5.90 34.67
N HIS A 699 -8.95 6.56 33.54
CA HIS A 699 -9.21 8.02 33.54
C HIS A 699 -10.42 8.43 34.38
N GLN A 700 -11.32 7.49 34.69
CA GLN A 700 -12.55 7.75 35.44
C GLN A 700 -12.43 7.43 36.93
N ILE A 701 -11.25 7.00 37.38
CA ILE A 701 -11.01 6.52 38.74
C ILE A 701 -10.43 7.65 39.62
N PRO A 702 -11.00 7.92 40.80
CA PRO A 702 -10.43 8.86 41.76
C PRO A 702 -9.24 8.21 42.49
N PHE A 703 -8.06 8.22 41.87
CA PHE A 703 -6.85 7.63 42.48
C PHE A 703 -6.55 8.17 43.89
N THR A 704 -6.87 9.42 44.19
CA THR A 704 -6.73 10.00 45.54
C THR A 704 -7.45 9.20 46.63
N ALA A 705 -8.55 8.52 46.27
CA ALA A 705 -9.36 7.71 47.19
C ALA A 705 -8.98 6.21 47.19
N LEU A 706 -7.92 5.80 46.49
CA LEU A 706 -7.45 4.41 46.55
C LEU A 706 -6.68 4.17 47.86
N PRO A 707 -6.98 3.08 48.60
CA PRO A 707 -6.27 2.76 49.83
C PRO A 707 -4.82 2.34 49.53
N THR A 708 -3.88 2.71 50.41
CA THR A 708 -2.44 2.40 50.26
C THR A 708 -2.08 0.99 50.74
N GLY A 709 -3.02 0.30 51.39
CA GLY A 709 -2.78 -0.97 52.10
C GLY A 709 -2.45 -0.79 53.58
N GLU A 710 -2.11 0.44 54.01
CA GLU A 710 -2.04 0.81 55.42
C GLU A 710 -3.44 1.08 55.99
N TYR A 711 -3.62 0.93 57.30
CA TYR A 711 -4.93 1.07 57.94
C TYR A 711 -5.42 2.52 57.86
N GLN A 712 -6.51 2.74 57.11
CA GLN A 712 -7.16 4.05 56.93
C GLN A 712 -6.27 5.15 56.31
N GLU A 713 -5.30 4.78 55.45
CA GLU A 713 -4.54 5.74 54.64
C GLU A 713 -4.89 5.56 53.14
N TYR A 714 -5.12 6.69 52.45
CA TYR A 714 -5.40 6.74 51.02
C TYR A 714 -4.25 7.42 50.26
N LEU A 715 -4.15 7.18 48.95
CA LEU A 715 -3.09 7.77 48.12
C LEU A 715 -3.02 9.30 48.23
N GLY A 716 -4.17 9.98 48.32
CA GLY A 716 -4.24 11.44 48.47
C GLY A 716 -3.76 11.96 49.83
N ASP A 717 -3.71 11.10 50.86
CA ASP A 717 -3.14 11.46 52.17
C ASP A 717 -1.61 11.40 52.16
N LYS A 718 -1.05 10.53 51.31
CA LYS A 718 0.39 10.24 51.24
C LYS A 718 1.13 11.06 50.18
N PHE A 719 0.47 11.38 49.06
CA PHE A 719 1.09 12.06 47.93
C PHE A 719 0.28 13.27 47.46
N LEU A 720 0.97 14.32 47.00
CA LEU A 720 0.36 15.34 46.14
C LEU A 720 0.09 14.72 44.76
N ILE A 721 -1.15 14.79 44.26
CA ILE A 721 -1.53 14.13 43.00
C ILE A 721 -1.94 15.15 41.94
N ARG A 722 -1.31 15.03 40.76
CA ARG A 722 -1.70 15.71 39.52
C ARG A 722 -2.11 14.69 38.46
N TYR A 723 -3.02 15.08 37.57
CA TYR A 723 -3.42 14.27 36.43
C TYR A 723 -3.01 14.94 35.14
N THR A 724 -2.51 14.14 34.19
CA THR A 724 -2.35 14.55 32.80
C THR A 724 -2.78 13.41 31.89
N PRO A 725 -3.41 13.69 30.74
CA PRO A 725 -3.82 12.64 29.82
C PRO A 725 -2.64 12.03 29.04
N SER A 726 -1.51 12.72 28.92
CA SER A 726 -0.24 12.19 28.39
C SER A 726 0.95 13.07 28.81
N CYS A 727 2.17 12.55 28.65
CA CYS A 727 3.37 13.37 28.86
C CYS A 727 3.53 14.47 27.80
N GLN A 728 2.97 14.28 26.59
CA GLN A 728 2.95 15.30 25.54
C GLN A 728 2.10 16.52 25.95
N ILE A 729 0.94 16.28 26.58
CA ILE A 729 0.11 17.39 27.09
C ILE A 729 0.77 18.06 28.29
N LEU A 730 1.48 17.31 29.13
CA LEU A 730 2.25 17.90 30.24
C LEU A 730 3.30 18.89 29.70
N GLU A 731 4.03 18.52 28.65
CA GLU A 731 4.97 19.42 27.98
C GLU A 731 4.27 20.68 27.46
N PHE A 732 3.18 20.54 26.71
CA PHE A 732 2.44 21.71 26.19
C PHE A 732 1.96 22.64 27.31
N CYS A 733 1.49 22.09 28.42
CA CYS A 733 1.05 22.87 29.57
C CYS A 733 2.19 23.65 30.22
N GLN A 734 3.40 23.07 30.30
CA GLN A 734 4.58 23.74 30.85
C GLN A 734 5.19 24.81 29.91
N GLN A 735 4.93 24.70 28.60
CA GLN A 735 5.38 25.70 27.61
C GLN A 735 4.48 26.93 27.51
N ARG A 736 3.27 26.90 28.09
CA ARG A 736 2.37 28.06 28.11
C ARG A 736 2.93 29.14 29.04
N ASP A 737 2.74 30.40 28.64
CA ASP A 737 3.07 31.54 29.50
C ASP A 737 2.38 31.38 30.86
N THR A 738 3.14 31.60 31.93
CA THR A 738 2.54 31.69 33.26
C THR A 738 1.51 32.79 33.24
N VAL A 739 0.24 32.43 33.43
CA VAL A 739 -0.84 33.40 33.59
C VAL A 739 -0.39 34.37 34.67
N ASP A 740 -0.24 35.64 34.27
CA ASP A 740 0.26 36.70 35.13
C ASP A 740 -0.48 36.62 36.46
N LYS A 741 0.27 36.71 37.58
CA LYS A 741 -0.22 36.52 38.96
C LYS A 741 -1.27 37.57 39.36
N MET A 742 -2.41 37.66 38.67
CA MET A 742 -3.66 37.91 39.38
C MET A 742 -3.77 36.77 40.37
N SER A 743 -3.81 37.11 41.65
CA SER A 743 -3.97 36.17 42.76
C SER A 743 -4.83 34.99 42.30
N LEU A 744 -4.22 33.79 42.21
CA LEU A 744 -4.96 32.55 42.02
C LEU A 744 -6.04 32.57 43.10
N GLN A 745 -7.26 32.93 42.73
CA GLN A 745 -8.41 32.74 43.59
C GLN A 745 -8.63 31.24 43.55
N TYR A 746 -8.07 30.55 44.55
CA TYR A 746 -8.47 29.20 44.85
C TYR A 746 -9.97 29.26 45.12
N GLY A 747 -10.76 28.88 44.11
CA GLY A 747 -12.16 28.57 44.29
C GLY A 747 -12.21 27.15 44.80
N THR A 748 -12.42 26.97 46.10
CA THR A 748 -13.15 25.80 46.55
C THR A 748 -14.49 25.85 45.82
N VAL A 749 -14.91 24.76 45.17
CA VAL A 749 -16.33 24.60 44.84
C VAL A 749 -17.04 24.53 46.18
N GLU A 750 -17.50 25.67 46.66
CA GLU A 750 -18.45 25.72 47.76
C GLU A 750 -19.66 24.95 47.28
N ASP A 751 -20.02 23.89 48.01
CA ASP A 751 -21.25 23.14 47.81
C ASP A 751 -22.43 24.04 48.15
N ALA A 752 -22.70 25.01 47.29
CA ALA A 752 -23.65 26.10 47.53
C ALA A 752 -25.09 25.57 47.74
N GLU A 753 -25.33 24.32 47.35
CA GLU A 753 -26.61 23.63 47.50
C GLU A 753 -26.56 22.47 48.52
N ASP A 754 -25.45 22.24 49.21
CA ASP A 754 -25.26 21.12 50.16
C ASP A 754 -25.61 19.74 49.53
N ASN A 755 -25.40 19.61 48.21
CA ASN A 755 -25.83 18.46 47.42
C ASN A 755 -24.67 17.59 46.92
N LEU A 756 -23.41 17.94 47.23
CA LEU A 756 -22.24 17.12 46.97
C LEU A 756 -22.08 16.10 48.11
N PRO A 757 -22.33 14.80 47.88
CA PRO A 757 -22.43 13.79 48.95
C PRO A 757 -21.13 13.50 49.71
N CYS A 758 -20.02 14.15 49.35
CA CYS A 758 -18.68 13.88 49.85
C CYS A 758 -17.93 15.15 50.32
N ALA A 759 -18.61 16.29 50.41
CA ALA A 759 -18.00 17.57 50.81
C ALA A 759 -18.05 17.86 52.33
N ARG A 760 -18.36 16.85 53.17
CA ARG A 760 -18.43 16.97 54.64
C ARG A 760 -17.60 15.93 55.36
#